data_AF-C1CVM7-F1
#
_entry.id   AF-C1CVM7-F1
#
_cell.length_a   1.000
_cell.length_b   1.000
_cell.length_c   1.000
_cell.angle_alpha   90.00
_cell.angle_beta   90.00
_cell.angle_gamma   90.00
#
_symmetry.space_group_name_H-M   'P 1'
#
loop_
_entity.id
_entity.type
_entity.pdbx_description
1 polymer ?
#
loop_
_entity_poly.entity_id
_entity_poly.type
_entity_poly.pdbx_seq_one_letter_code
_entity_poly.pdbx_strand_id
1 'polypeptide(L)'
;MSALDRALELLTPGDVLEHLAAYLGKPAPHMQGSRTYGQVCDFRPGCEEKNASLSYKMGDGGSVFFRFGADEFKGGALLFLQSAGLSKPDAVARLIEWAGLTDEDRTPGEGKTPAPWKHSGRKAAGLAKARAALEKLHPLEDSKRHAALRGWQRIEVGEDSPEAQEVARRGLSGALISGLLTAYRWTGEEEGGKRRSLPRHILPGALSFEVPGPDGTPWAVKARNPGDKEALKVVNAQRYVYATAGQSTPAFVARVGGEDESQGRRVLIVEGELNAVAVAVMLEAAGRGTLALQPDARAHGWEVQGVASAVAWPHVAHIEAGARVYLYADPDAEGDAARVKWGEVLAAQGAQVYQLGPTKTGQAFPFAVEDGGTGEGLIADACDALGNMPDTVGMTTGRYAAWRGVKLLDALDLAQPWQPQTKEDGQEGSPDGQGEEGDVWLSKREGFGLRGGVLCALSMKKDEDGEVYESAEALCNFSALIVSQVSQEDGTGDAPLSFEVAGRWADGQPMRPMTAPMISAAEFSGMNWPVRVYGAEAIVRNGQGRKDKAREAIQHLSKRLGITQRTVYAHTGWLMHPDHGPVYLTAGAVIGARGAVQGVEVDLGPGLNAYALPDPQDGEEEDVRQAVRASLALLELAPDAVGVPVLGAAYRAPLGRADFAVWATGETGRNKTALMGLIQAHYGADWNRHRLPEGWLSTANALEKTAHTIKDALLMIDDFKPGGSQTDVNRAHGNLTKTLQGVADGTGRGRMGIDRKRQAGLAPRGTVMSSSETLPRGHSNRARVVVVPVERKLIHNPAMSAAYYEAEDQAGQGVYALAMAGFVQWIAAHYDAVRVGSPAHKAMTRDLAPHFEGAHGRTGPAAAELAYGHAAFLTFAVHVRAITEDAAARMWSRVVAALRDTAGGQGAHLQDEDPVTRALSLLAGLLSQGAVFLEEASGEEAHAPPEDVAHLYGWQAKTWRTEHGEGVELRTRPGARLIGYYARTGGDEWGYFLPDALHGELQRAAQAQGGAVLPDASTLYGNMKDRFHAQGFMRCEVEKGGEGRPGRVRPHYKATARGQRGRFVALRLPIDPEAYNLGTLGTDGEERTSSTVSRSVPSFNTFIDCLGTMGTLPLIRGASFASPDFPHTLTLEDLADIEEGADLPGVVTL
;
A
#
# COMPACT_ATOMS: atom_id res chain seq x y z
N MET A 1 -33.04 6.94 -1.51
CA MET A 1 -33.65 6.09 -0.48
C MET A 1 -33.39 4.66 -0.86
N SER A 2 -32.99 3.82 0.08
CA SER A 2 -32.82 2.39 -0.18
C SER A 2 -34.19 1.71 -0.38
N ALA A 3 -34.22 0.52 -0.99
CA ALA A 3 -35.43 -0.30 -1.08
C ALA A 3 -36.05 -0.57 0.32
N LEU A 4 -35.19 -0.68 1.34
CA LEU A 4 -35.61 -0.85 2.73
C LEU A 4 -36.30 0.40 3.28
N ASP A 5 -35.78 1.61 2.98
CA ASP A 5 -36.41 2.86 3.46
C ASP A 5 -37.82 3.01 2.87
N ARG A 6 -37.98 2.71 1.57
CA ARG A 6 -39.29 2.68 0.90
C ARG A 6 -40.23 1.63 1.49
N ALA A 7 -39.73 0.43 1.77
CA ALA A 7 -40.53 -0.61 2.39
C ALA A 7 -41.03 -0.21 3.80
N LEU A 8 -40.20 0.49 4.58
CA LEU A 8 -40.54 0.96 5.92
C LEU A 8 -41.54 2.13 5.91
N GLU A 9 -41.60 2.92 4.84
CA GLU A 9 -42.63 3.96 4.63
C GLU A 9 -43.98 3.37 4.20
N LEU A 10 -43.97 2.28 3.41
CA LEU A 10 -45.18 1.67 2.86
C LEU A 10 -45.92 0.75 3.84
N LEU A 11 -45.19 0.10 4.76
CA LEU A 11 -45.77 -0.88 5.69
C LEU A 11 -46.23 -0.25 7.01
N THR A 12 -47.51 -0.42 7.35
CA THR A 12 -48.03 -0.07 8.68
C THR A 12 -47.66 -1.13 9.72
N PRO A 13 -47.66 -0.79 11.03
CA PRO A 13 -47.31 -1.76 12.07
C PRO A 13 -48.25 -2.96 12.07
N GLY A 14 -49.53 -2.75 11.75
CA GLY A 14 -50.51 -3.82 11.57
C GLY A 14 -50.16 -4.77 10.42
N ASP A 15 -49.69 -4.24 9.28
CA ASP A 15 -49.25 -5.07 8.14
C ASP A 15 -48.05 -5.94 8.53
N VAL A 16 -47.07 -5.35 9.22
CA VAL A 16 -45.90 -6.07 9.71
C VAL A 16 -46.29 -7.18 10.69
N LEU A 17 -47.26 -6.93 11.59
CA LEU A 17 -47.75 -7.94 12.55
C LEU A 17 -48.47 -9.09 11.85
N GLU A 18 -49.34 -8.80 10.88
CA GLU A 18 -50.07 -9.84 10.13
C GLU A 18 -49.15 -10.69 9.27
N HIS A 19 -48.24 -10.05 8.54
CA HIS A 19 -47.27 -10.76 7.70
C HIS A 19 -46.31 -11.61 8.54
N LEU A 20 -45.86 -11.11 9.70
CA LEU A 20 -45.01 -11.89 10.60
C LEU A 20 -45.78 -13.05 11.23
N ALA A 21 -47.03 -12.87 11.63
CA ALA A 21 -47.85 -13.96 12.16
C ALA A 21 -48.06 -15.05 11.09
N ALA A 22 -48.37 -14.65 9.86
CA ALA A 22 -48.49 -15.58 8.72
C ALA A 22 -47.17 -16.31 8.45
N TYR A 23 -46.04 -15.60 8.46
CA TYR A 23 -44.71 -16.18 8.29
C TYR A 23 -44.36 -17.21 9.37
N LEU A 24 -44.75 -16.95 10.62
CA LEU A 24 -44.54 -17.85 11.76
C LEU A 24 -45.59 -18.98 11.85
N GLY A 25 -46.55 -19.05 10.93
CA GLY A 25 -47.65 -20.03 10.95
C GLY A 25 -48.61 -19.85 12.13
N LYS A 26 -48.75 -18.63 12.65
CA LYS A 26 -49.63 -18.27 13.77
C LYS A 26 -50.95 -17.67 13.24
N PRO A 27 -52.07 -17.79 13.98
CA PRO A 27 -53.31 -17.11 13.62
C PRO A 27 -53.11 -15.59 13.60
N ALA A 28 -53.91 -14.89 12.77
CA ALA A 28 -53.85 -13.44 12.66
C ALA A 28 -53.98 -12.79 14.05
N PRO A 29 -53.08 -11.86 14.41
CA PRO A 29 -53.01 -11.34 15.76
C PRO A 29 -54.20 -10.42 16.03
N HIS A 30 -54.87 -10.61 17.18
CA HIS A 30 -56.00 -9.76 17.56
C HIS A 30 -55.50 -8.37 17.97
N MET A 31 -55.56 -7.43 17.04
CA MET A 31 -55.20 -6.03 17.30
C MET A 31 -56.25 -5.31 18.16
N GLN A 32 -55.82 -4.72 19.26
CA GLN A 32 -56.60 -3.81 20.10
C GLN A 32 -56.19 -2.37 19.73
N GLY A 33 -56.75 -1.85 18.64
CA GLY A 33 -56.42 -0.52 18.11
C GLY A 33 -56.61 -0.44 16.59
N SER A 34 -56.07 0.61 15.97
CA SER A 34 -55.99 0.71 14.51
C SER A 34 -54.78 -0.07 13.98
N ARG A 35 -54.60 -0.13 12.66
CA ARG A 35 -53.37 -0.69 12.06
C ARG A 35 -52.12 0.17 12.30
N THR A 36 -52.30 1.44 12.64
CA THR A 36 -51.22 2.42 12.86
C THR A 36 -50.91 2.66 14.32
N TYR A 37 -51.78 2.26 15.25
CA TYR A 37 -51.55 2.37 16.69
C TYR A 37 -52.45 1.39 17.45
N GLY A 38 -51.89 0.65 18.41
CA GLY A 38 -52.67 -0.26 19.24
C GLY A 38 -51.82 -1.16 20.11
N GLN A 39 -52.44 -2.18 20.66
CA GLN A 39 -51.80 -3.23 21.44
C GLN A 39 -52.21 -4.62 20.94
N VAL A 40 -51.36 -5.61 21.15
CA VAL A 40 -51.65 -7.00 20.82
C VAL A 40 -50.94 -7.93 21.79
N CYS A 41 -51.45 -9.16 21.94
CA CYS A 41 -50.69 -10.21 22.62
C CYS A 41 -49.46 -10.54 21.75
N ASP A 42 -48.28 -10.51 22.35
CA ASP A 42 -47.06 -10.89 21.63
C ASP A 42 -47.14 -12.37 21.21
N PHE A 43 -46.81 -12.64 19.95
CA PHE A 43 -46.85 -13.97 19.34
C PHE A 43 -45.48 -14.40 18.80
N ARG A 44 -44.42 -13.61 19.04
CA ARG A 44 -43.04 -13.99 18.73
C ARG A 44 -42.68 -15.26 19.52
N PRO A 45 -41.84 -16.15 18.96
CA PRO A 45 -41.46 -17.39 19.64
C PRO A 45 -40.84 -17.12 21.02
N GLY A 46 -41.38 -17.74 22.07
CA GLY A 46 -40.89 -17.58 23.45
C GLY A 46 -41.45 -16.34 24.16
N CYS A 47 -42.31 -15.57 23.49
CA CYS A 47 -42.94 -14.37 24.01
C CYS A 47 -44.46 -14.51 24.15
N GLU A 48 -45.04 -15.67 23.85
CA GLU A 48 -46.49 -15.86 23.79
C GLU A 48 -47.21 -15.61 25.11
N GLU A 49 -48.28 -14.83 25.07
CA GLU A 49 -48.99 -14.36 26.25
C GLU A 49 -50.52 -14.28 26.06
N LYS A 50 -51.25 -14.22 27.18
CA LYS A 50 -52.73 -14.16 27.19
C LYS A 50 -53.29 -12.74 27.26
N ASN A 51 -52.49 -11.78 27.73
CA ASN A 51 -52.88 -10.36 27.85
C ASN A 51 -51.97 -9.53 26.95
N ALA A 52 -52.51 -8.50 26.30
CA ALA A 52 -51.75 -7.68 25.38
C ALA A 52 -50.65 -6.90 26.10
N SER A 53 -49.39 -7.19 25.79
CA SER A 53 -48.23 -6.43 26.29
C SER A 53 -47.44 -5.74 25.18
N LEU A 54 -47.63 -6.14 23.92
CA LEU A 54 -46.98 -5.56 22.76
C LEU A 54 -47.79 -4.39 22.21
N SER A 55 -47.36 -3.18 22.52
CA SER A 55 -47.86 -1.95 21.91
C SER A 55 -47.15 -1.65 20.59
N TYR A 56 -47.85 -1.07 19.64
CA TYR A 56 -47.30 -0.67 18.35
C TYR A 56 -47.82 0.69 17.92
N LYS A 57 -47.01 1.43 17.16
CA LYS A 57 -47.40 2.72 16.58
C LYS A 57 -46.61 3.07 15.33
N MET A 58 -47.20 3.89 14.47
CA MET A 58 -46.56 4.53 13.33
C MET A 58 -45.70 5.70 13.84
N GLY A 59 -44.42 5.75 13.46
CA GLY A 59 -43.52 6.87 13.77
C GLY A 59 -42.91 7.50 12.51
N ASP A 60 -42.18 8.59 12.68
CA ASP A 60 -41.57 9.39 11.59
C ASP A 60 -40.56 8.62 10.72
N GLY A 61 -40.14 7.42 11.15
CA GLY A 61 -39.21 6.53 10.44
C GLY A 61 -39.74 5.12 10.21
N GLY A 62 -41.07 4.94 10.20
CA GLY A 62 -41.71 3.64 9.99
C GLY A 62 -42.31 3.03 11.26
N SER A 63 -42.68 1.75 11.17
CA SER A 63 -43.41 1.04 12.22
C SER A 63 -42.57 0.83 13.49
N VAL A 64 -43.11 1.14 14.66
CA VAL A 64 -42.46 1.02 15.97
C VAL A 64 -43.23 0.08 16.88
N PHE A 65 -42.50 -0.82 17.55
CA PHE A 65 -43.04 -1.82 18.47
C PHE A 65 -42.41 -1.63 19.86
N PHE A 66 -43.21 -1.81 20.90
CA PHE A 66 -42.83 -1.69 22.29
C PHE A 66 -43.52 -2.78 23.12
N ARG A 67 -42.78 -3.59 23.88
CA ARG A 67 -43.36 -4.59 24.77
C ARG A 67 -43.18 -4.19 26.24
N PHE A 68 -44.27 -4.21 26.99
CA PHE A 68 -44.26 -4.01 28.44
C PHE A 68 -44.09 -5.37 29.15
N GLY A 69 -42.94 -5.66 29.76
CA GLY A 69 -42.70 -6.96 30.39
C GLY A 69 -41.23 -7.24 30.68
N ALA A 70 -40.86 -8.52 30.79
CA ALA A 70 -39.53 -8.97 31.24
C ALA A 70 -38.35 -8.61 30.31
N ASP A 71 -38.60 -8.32 29.03
CA ASP A 71 -37.58 -8.00 28.02
C ASP A 71 -37.57 -6.53 27.59
N GLU A 72 -38.56 -5.72 28.03
CA GLU A 72 -38.75 -4.30 27.70
C GLU A 72 -38.47 -3.93 26.23
N PHE A 73 -38.79 -4.83 25.29
CA PHE A 73 -38.36 -4.71 23.91
C PHE A 73 -38.89 -3.41 23.26
N LYS A 74 -37.99 -2.64 22.63
CA LYS A 74 -38.35 -1.46 21.83
C LYS A 74 -37.56 -1.43 20.52
N GLY A 75 -38.25 -1.43 19.39
CA GLY A 75 -37.59 -1.43 18.09
C GLY A 75 -38.52 -1.12 16.91
N GLY A 76 -37.92 -0.75 15.78
CA GLY A 76 -38.64 -0.62 14.50
C GLY A 76 -38.90 -1.98 13.85
N ALA A 77 -39.62 -2.02 12.73
CA ALA A 77 -40.00 -3.25 12.03
C ALA A 77 -38.83 -4.23 11.79
N LEU A 78 -37.65 -3.74 11.38
CA LEU A 78 -36.48 -4.59 11.16
C LEU A 78 -36.02 -5.31 12.45
N LEU A 79 -35.86 -4.56 13.55
CA LEU A 79 -35.48 -5.13 14.85
C LEU A 79 -36.57 -6.05 15.40
N PHE A 80 -37.83 -5.74 15.12
CA PHE A 80 -38.96 -6.57 15.53
C PHE A 80 -38.95 -7.94 14.82
N LEU A 81 -38.67 -7.99 13.51
CA LEU A 81 -38.50 -9.27 12.79
C LEU A 81 -37.26 -10.04 13.28
N GLN A 82 -36.15 -9.36 13.55
CA GLN A 82 -34.96 -10.00 14.09
C GLN A 82 -35.21 -10.62 15.48
N SER A 83 -35.99 -9.93 16.32
CA SER A 83 -36.40 -10.44 17.63
C SER A 83 -37.35 -11.64 17.54
N ALA A 84 -37.96 -11.89 16.38
CA ALA A 84 -38.75 -13.09 16.10
C ALA A 84 -37.91 -14.25 15.54
N GLY A 85 -36.58 -14.09 15.47
CA GLY A 85 -35.62 -15.13 15.05
C GLY A 85 -35.15 -15.05 13.59
N LEU A 86 -35.50 -13.99 12.84
CA LEU A 86 -35.02 -13.80 11.47
C LEU A 86 -33.60 -13.21 11.45
N SER A 87 -32.76 -13.68 10.54
CA SER A 87 -31.47 -13.05 10.28
C SER A 87 -31.66 -11.64 9.69
N LYS A 88 -30.69 -10.74 9.84
CA LYS A 88 -30.80 -9.38 9.29
C LYS A 88 -31.06 -9.37 7.76
N PRO A 89 -30.36 -10.18 6.94
CA PRO A 89 -30.67 -10.27 5.50
C PRO A 89 -32.09 -10.76 5.21
N ASP A 90 -32.56 -11.77 5.94
CA ASP A 90 -33.90 -12.33 5.73
C ASP A 90 -34.99 -11.34 6.15
N ALA A 91 -34.80 -10.64 7.27
CA ALA A 91 -35.73 -9.62 7.72
C ALA A 91 -35.85 -8.45 6.72
N VAL A 92 -34.74 -8.03 6.10
CA VAL A 92 -34.75 -7.02 5.03
C VAL A 92 -35.48 -7.54 3.79
N ALA A 93 -35.19 -8.76 3.35
CA ALA A 93 -35.83 -9.36 2.19
C ALA A 93 -37.35 -9.47 2.37
N ARG A 94 -37.82 -9.86 3.56
CA ARG A 94 -39.24 -9.98 3.89
C ARG A 94 -39.95 -8.63 3.95
N LEU A 95 -39.34 -7.60 4.52
CA LEU A 95 -39.94 -6.27 4.53
C LEU A 95 -40.11 -5.71 3.11
N ILE A 96 -39.12 -5.91 2.23
CA ILE A 96 -39.20 -5.49 0.83
C ILE A 96 -40.28 -6.28 0.08
N GLU A 97 -40.37 -7.59 0.32
CA GLU A 97 -41.39 -8.47 -0.27
C GLU A 97 -42.81 -8.09 0.19
N TRP A 98 -43.02 -7.88 1.49
CA TRP A 98 -44.33 -7.50 2.04
C TRP A 98 -44.77 -6.10 1.60
N ALA A 99 -43.81 -5.22 1.31
CA ALA A 99 -44.07 -3.91 0.71
C ALA A 99 -44.37 -3.99 -0.81
N GLY A 100 -44.26 -5.17 -1.43
CA GLY A 100 -44.56 -5.39 -2.85
C GLY A 100 -43.53 -4.81 -3.83
N LEU A 101 -42.29 -4.59 -3.40
CA LEU A 101 -41.21 -4.01 -4.22
C LEU A 101 -40.47 -5.09 -5.06
N THR A 102 -40.17 -4.81 -6.33
CA THR A 102 -39.60 -5.76 -7.30
C THR A 102 -38.06 -5.75 -7.33
N ASP A 103 -37.42 -6.68 -8.06
CA ASP A 103 -35.94 -6.77 -8.18
C ASP A 103 -35.29 -5.54 -8.81
N GLU A 104 -36.02 -4.75 -9.61
CA GLU A 104 -35.51 -3.50 -10.21
C GLU A 104 -35.28 -2.42 -9.14
N ASP A 105 -36.07 -2.40 -8.07
CA ASP A 105 -35.89 -1.50 -6.91
C ASP A 105 -34.71 -1.93 -6.00
N ARG A 106 -34.11 -3.12 -6.20
CA ARG A 106 -33.04 -3.67 -5.35
C ARG A 106 -31.62 -3.29 -5.80
N THR A 107 -31.47 -2.46 -6.83
CA THR A 107 -30.14 -2.02 -7.29
C THR A 107 -29.48 -1.09 -6.26
N PRO A 108 -28.22 -1.34 -5.85
CA PRO A 108 -27.47 -0.40 -5.01
C PRO A 108 -27.14 0.84 -5.84
N GLY A 109 -27.75 1.97 -5.51
CA GLY A 109 -27.40 3.25 -6.09
C GLY A 109 -25.92 3.56 -5.88
N GLU A 110 -25.32 4.11 -6.94
CA GLU A 110 -23.94 4.55 -7.07
C GLU A 110 -23.38 5.27 -5.84
N GLY A 111 -22.06 5.11 -5.67
CA GLY A 111 -21.28 5.56 -4.53
C GLY A 111 -21.72 6.89 -3.94
N LYS A 112 -22.26 6.83 -2.73
CA LYS A 112 -22.33 7.98 -1.83
C LYS A 112 -21.21 7.89 -0.81
N THR A 113 -20.49 9.00 -0.74
CA THR A 113 -19.50 9.41 0.26
C THR A 113 -19.87 8.92 1.68
N PRO A 114 -18.90 8.56 2.53
CA PRO A 114 -19.19 8.04 3.86
C PRO A 114 -20.09 9.00 4.65
N ALA A 115 -21.23 8.51 5.13
CA ALA A 115 -22.15 9.30 5.93
C ALA A 115 -21.53 9.61 7.32
N PRO A 116 -21.81 10.79 7.91
CA PRO A 116 -21.29 11.15 9.23
C PRO A 116 -21.84 10.23 10.33
N TRP A 117 -21.02 10.06 11.37
CA TRP A 117 -21.28 9.32 12.60
C TRP A 117 -22.67 9.60 13.21
N LYS A 118 -23.42 8.54 13.54
CA LYS A 118 -24.68 8.64 14.31
C LYS A 118 -24.37 8.83 15.81
N HIS A 119 -24.55 10.04 16.32
CA HIS A 119 -24.44 10.31 17.76
C HIS A 119 -25.72 9.90 18.53
N SER A 120 -25.50 9.31 19.71
CA SER A 120 -26.47 9.00 20.77
C SER A 120 -27.45 10.15 21.08
N GLY A 121 -28.73 9.84 21.29
CA GLY A 121 -29.87 10.79 21.39
C GLY A 121 -29.81 11.90 22.46
N ARG A 122 -28.85 11.92 23.40
CA ARG A 122 -28.62 13.07 24.30
C ARG A 122 -27.78 14.18 23.66
N LYS A 123 -26.86 13.85 22.74
CA LYS A 123 -26.00 14.83 22.06
C LYS A 123 -26.76 15.61 20.98
N ALA A 124 -27.76 14.99 20.34
CA ALA A 124 -28.62 15.65 19.35
C ALA A 124 -29.42 16.85 19.92
N ALA A 125 -29.86 16.76 21.19
CA ALA A 125 -30.55 17.86 21.87
C ALA A 125 -29.63 19.04 22.21
N GLY A 126 -28.38 18.75 22.61
CA GLY A 126 -27.34 19.78 22.83
C GLY A 126 -26.97 20.51 21.54
N LEU A 127 -26.83 19.76 20.44
CA LEU A 127 -26.57 20.30 19.11
C LEU A 127 -27.73 21.18 18.59
N ALA A 128 -28.98 20.77 18.79
CA ALA A 128 -30.14 21.57 18.42
C ALA A 128 -30.21 22.90 19.19
N LYS A 129 -29.85 22.89 20.48
CA LYS A 129 -29.74 24.09 21.31
C LYS A 129 -28.62 25.03 20.85
N ALA A 130 -27.47 24.48 20.44
CA ALA A 130 -26.39 25.26 19.86
C ALA A 130 -26.79 25.91 18.53
N ARG A 131 -27.44 25.16 17.63
CA ARG A 131 -27.97 25.70 16.36
C ARG A 131 -28.98 26.84 16.57
N ALA A 132 -29.93 26.67 17.48
CA ALA A 132 -30.92 27.70 17.81
C ALA A 132 -30.32 28.97 18.48
N ALA A 133 -29.16 28.85 19.14
CA ALA A 133 -28.44 30.01 19.66
C ALA A 133 -27.72 30.77 18.54
N LEU A 134 -27.16 30.04 17.58
CA LEU A 134 -26.45 30.59 16.42
C LEU A 134 -27.37 31.33 15.46
N GLU A 135 -28.60 30.85 15.23
CA GLU A 135 -29.61 31.50 14.39
C GLU A 135 -30.02 32.90 14.88
N LYS A 136 -29.74 33.25 16.14
CA LYS A 136 -30.08 34.56 16.71
C LYS A 136 -28.99 35.60 16.50
N LEU A 137 -27.80 35.21 16.05
CA LEU A 137 -26.66 36.11 15.88
C LEU A 137 -26.76 36.83 14.53
N HIS A 138 -26.59 38.14 14.54
CA HIS A 138 -26.68 39.02 13.37
C HIS A 138 -25.74 40.22 13.53
N PRO A 139 -25.33 40.87 12.42
CA PRO A 139 -24.52 42.08 12.46
C PRO A 139 -25.08 43.15 13.40
N LEU A 140 -24.19 43.93 14.02
CA LEU A 140 -24.60 45.02 14.89
C LEU A 140 -25.21 46.15 14.06
N GLU A 141 -26.45 46.54 14.36
CA GLU A 141 -27.06 47.71 13.74
C GLU A 141 -26.18 48.96 13.93
N ASP A 142 -26.00 49.75 12.87
CA ASP A 142 -25.15 50.95 12.90
C ASP A 142 -25.53 51.93 14.01
N SER A 143 -26.82 52.04 14.33
CA SER A 143 -27.31 52.90 15.42
C SER A 143 -26.82 52.44 16.80
N LYS A 144 -26.77 51.12 17.05
CA LYS A 144 -26.26 50.50 18.28
C LYS A 144 -24.74 50.56 18.35
N ARG A 145 -24.07 50.38 17.21
CA ARG A 145 -22.61 50.56 17.06
C ARG A 145 -22.19 51.99 17.41
N HIS A 146 -22.80 52.99 16.77
CA HIS A 146 -22.58 54.40 17.10
C HIS A 146 -22.89 54.67 18.57
N ALA A 147 -23.99 54.13 19.08
CA ALA A 147 -24.39 54.33 20.48
C ALA A 147 -23.35 53.82 21.49
N ALA A 148 -22.69 52.68 21.20
CA ALA A 148 -21.68 52.04 22.03
C ALA A 148 -20.32 52.73 21.97
N LEU A 149 -19.98 53.30 20.81
CA LEU A 149 -18.72 54.03 20.58
C LEU A 149 -18.79 55.52 20.90
N ARG A 150 -19.91 56.02 21.46
CA ARG A 150 -20.02 57.41 21.92
C ARG A 150 -19.02 57.72 23.03
N GLY A 151 -18.19 58.74 22.84
CA GLY A 151 -17.12 59.13 23.76
C GLY A 151 -15.82 58.33 23.59
N TRP A 152 -15.79 57.41 22.62
CA TRP A 152 -14.60 56.67 22.21
C TRP A 152 -14.01 57.30 20.95
N GLN A 153 -12.69 57.48 20.92
CA GLN A 153 -11.94 57.92 19.74
C GLN A 153 -11.10 56.75 19.24
N ARG A 154 -11.03 56.58 17.91
CA ARG A 154 -10.21 55.55 17.27
C ARG A 154 -8.74 55.78 17.62
N ILE A 155 -8.02 54.70 17.92
CA ILE A 155 -6.58 54.75 18.17
C ILE A 155 -5.87 54.86 16.83
N GLU A 156 -5.00 55.86 16.69
CA GLU A 156 -4.19 56.06 15.49
C GLU A 156 -2.81 55.38 15.63
N VAL A 157 -2.23 55.01 14.49
CA VAL A 157 -0.91 54.34 14.47
C VAL A 157 0.16 55.31 14.96
N GLY A 158 0.91 54.92 16.00
CA GLY A 158 1.98 55.74 16.59
C GLY A 158 1.50 56.74 17.66
N GLU A 159 0.23 56.67 18.05
CA GLU A 159 -0.31 57.44 19.17
C GLU A 159 0.30 57.00 20.51
N ASP A 160 0.61 57.96 21.38
CA ASP A 160 1.15 57.72 22.73
C ASP A 160 0.04 57.82 23.79
N SER A 161 -0.81 56.79 23.85
CA SER A 161 -1.83 56.62 24.88
C SER A 161 -1.66 55.28 25.61
N PRO A 162 -2.13 55.13 26.87
CA PRO A 162 -2.07 53.85 27.58
C PRO A 162 -2.70 52.69 26.81
N GLU A 163 -3.79 52.94 26.07
CA GLU A 163 -4.47 51.96 25.24
C GLU A 163 -3.64 51.59 24.00
N ALA A 164 -3.00 52.57 23.36
CA ALA A 164 -2.08 52.33 22.24
C ALA A 164 -0.85 51.52 22.67
N GLN A 165 -0.32 51.79 23.87
CA GLN A 165 0.77 51.02 24.47
C GLN A 165 0.35 49.58 24.79
N GLU A 166 -0.89 49.34 25.25
CA GLU A 166 -1.41 47.97 25.47
C GLU A 166 -1.57 47.19 24.15
N VAL A 167 -1.99 47.85 23.06
CA VAL A 167 -2.03 47.23 21.72
C VAL A 167 -0.61 46.85 21.27
N ALA A 168 0.37 47.74 21.49
CA ALA A 168 1.77 47.48 21.16
C ALA A 168 2.37 46.33 22.00
N ARG A 169 2.09 46.28 23.31
CA ARG A 169 2.53 45.21 24.22
C ARG A 169 2.09 43.82 23.76
N ARG A 170 0.93 43.72 23.09
CA ARG A 170 0.38 42.48 22.53
C ARG A 170 0.85 42.16 21.11
N GLY A 171 1.74 42.98 20.56
CA GLY A 171 2.21 42.85 19.17
C GLY A 171 1.15 43.16 18.11
N LEU A 172 0.04 43.82 18.49
CA LEU A 172 -1.11 44.04 17.61
C LEU A 172 -1.06 45.36 16.83
N SER A 173 0.02 46.14 16.95
CA SER A 173 0.17 47.39 16.19
C SER A 173 0.07 47.20 14.68
N GLY A 174 0.56 46.07 14.15
CA GLY A 174 0.42 45.71 12.74
C GLY A 174 -1.04 45.50 12.30
N ALA A 175 -1.89 45.03 13.20
CA ALA A 175 -3.32 44.83 12.93
C ALA A 175 -4.11 46.15 12.83
N LEU A 176 -3.67 47.21 13.54
CA LEU A 176 -4.22 48.55 13.36
C LEU A 176 -3.91 49.10 11.96
N ILE A 177 -2.70 48.84 11.46
CA ILE A 177 -2.23 49.30 10.14
C ILE A 177 -2.97 48.57 9.02
N SER A 178 -3.14 47.25 9.12
CA SER A 178 -3.82 46.47 8.09
C SER A 178 -5.35 46.63 8.13
N GLY A 179 -5.89 47.26 9.17
CA GLY A 179 -7.33 47.36 9.40
C GLY A 179 -7.96 46.08 9.96
N LEU A 180 -7.15 45.05 10.22
CA LEU A 180 -7.57 43.78 10.84
C LEU A 180 -8.12 43.99 12.26
N LEU A 181 -7.65 45.01 12.97
CA LEU A 181 -8.15 45.45 14.26
C LEU A 181 -8.59 46.90 14.18
N THR A 182 -9.81 47.19 14.62
CA THR A 182 -10.27 48.56 14.87
C THR A 182 -10.47 48.74 16.37
N ALA A 183 -9.61 49.56 16.99
CA ALA A 183 -9.60 49.80 18.43
C ALA A 183 -9.74 51.29 18.78
N TYR A 184 -10.18 51.55 20.01
CA TYR A 184 -10.60 52.85 20.49
C TYR A 184 -10.13 53.08 21.93
N ARG A 185 -9.82 54.35 22.23
CA ARG A 185 -9.57 54.85 23.58
C ARG A 185 -10.72 55.74 24.05
N TRP A 186 -10.90 55.82 25.36
CA TRP A 186 -11.94 56.67 25.93
C TRP A 186 -11.46 58.11 26.10
N THR A 187 -12.18 59.07 25.51
CA THR A 187 -11.96 60.52 25.76
C THR A 187 -13.12 61.16 26.49
N GLY A 188 -14.31 60.57 26.36
CA GLY A 188 -15.56 61.13 26.82
C GLY A 188 -16.02 62.35 26.01
N GLU A 189 -15.34 62.68 24.90
CA GLU A 189 -15.68 63.80 24.02
C GLU A 189 -16.67 63.33 22.93
N GLU A 190 -17.80 64.04 22.79
CA GLU A 190 -18.77 63.84 21.70
C GLU A 190 -18.76 65.03 20.71
N GLU A 191 -19.24 64.78 19.49
CA GLU A 191 -19.59 65.86 18.54
C GLU A 191 -20.57 66.85 19.20
N GLY A 192 -20.14 68.12 19.32
CA GLY A 192 -20.90 69.18 19.99
C GLY A 192 -20.47 69.51 21.44
N GLY A 193 -19.37 68.93 21.93
CA GLY A 193 -18.69 69.37 23.17
C GLY A 193 -19.30 68.88 24.49
N LYS A 194 -20.26 67.94 24.45
CA LYS A 194 -20.79 67.29 25.66
C LYS A 194 -19.82 66.22 26.15
N ARG A 195 -19.49 66.25 27.45
CA ARG A 195 -18.58 65.28 28.09
C ARG A 195 -19.36 64.16 28.77
N ARG A 196 -19.02 62.91 28.47
CA ARG A 196 -19.67 61.71 29.02
C ARG A 196 -18.80 61.01 30.05
N SER A 197 -19.43 60.39 31.04
CA SER A 197 -18.75 59.50 32.01
C SER A 197 -18.74 58.05 31.51
N LEU A 198 -17.66 57.32 31.79
CA LEU A 198 -17.59 55.88 31.51
C LEU A 198 -18.70 55.11 32.25
N PRO A 199 -19.25 54.04 31.66
CA PRO A 199 -20.11 53.10 32.37
C PRO A 199 -19.38 52.49 33.58
N ARG A 200 -20.10 52.24 34.68
CA ARG A 200 -19.49 51.77 35.95
C ARG A 200 -18.70 50.46 35.85
N HIS A 201 -18.96 49.63 34.85
CA HIS A 201 -18.29 48.34 34.61
C HIS A 201 -17.12 48.43 33.63
N ILE A 202 -16.84 49.62 33.07
CA ILE A 202 -15.69 49.91 32.22
C ILE A 202 -14.78 50.87 33.00
N LEU A 203 -13.55 50.44 33.25
CA LEU A 203 -12.57 51.19 34.03
C LEU A 203 -11.84 52.21 33.14
N PRO A 204 -11.36 53.33 33.70
CA PRO A 204 -10.45 54.23 32.98
C PRO A 204 -9.22 53.48 32.44
N GLY A 205 -8.83 53.76 31.20
CA GLY A 205 -7.75 53.04 30.51
C GLY A 205 -8.18 51.74 29.82
N ALA A 206 -9.49 51.46 29.71
CA ALA A 206 -9.99 50.32 28.97
C ALA A 206 -9.77 50.47 27.45
N LEU A 207 -9.34 49.39 26.81
CA LEU A 207 -9.20 49.28 25.36
C LEU A 207 -10.51 48.76 24.77
N SER A 208 -11.21 49.56 23.97
CA SER A 208 -12.40 49.10 23.24
C SER A 208 -12.03 48.69 21.82
N PHE A 209 -12.65 47.64 21.29
CA PHE A 209 -12.41 47.17 19.93
C PHE A 209 -13.66 46.55 19.30
N GLU A 210 -13.72 46.60 17.97
CA GLU A 210 -14.77 45.95 17.19
C GLU A 210 -14.46 44.47 16.95
N VAL A 211 -15.51 43.65 16.99
CA VAL A 211 -15.46 42.21 16.72
C VAL A 211 -16.16 41.97 15.37
N PRO A 212 -15.42 41.91 14.24
CA PRO A 212 -15.98 41.58 12.95
C PRO A 212 -16.48 40.13 12.90
N GLY A 213 -17.66 39.92 12.30
CA GLY A 213 -18.22 38.59 12.04
C GLY A 213 -17.82 38.03 10.67
N PRO A 214 -18.43 36.91 10.23
CA PRO A 214 -18.07 36.21 8.99
C PRO A 214 -18.28 37.02 7.69
N ASP A 215 -19.09 38.07 7.74
CA ASP A 215 -19.35 39.00 6.64
C ASP A 215 -18.41 40.22 6.66
N GLY A 216 -17.45 40.27 7.59
CA GLY A 216 -16.50 41.36 7.78
C GLY A 216 -17.12 42.61 8.42
N THR A 217 -18.40 42.60 8.77
CA THR A 217 -19.05 43.72 9.46
C THR A 217 -18.90 43.58 10.98
N PRO A 218 -18.96 44.66 11.78
CA PRO A 218 -18.90 44.56 13.23
C PRO A 218 -20.17 43.90 13.82
N TRP A 219 -19.99 42.83 14.58
CA TRP A 219 -21.09 42.16 15.29
C TRP A 219 -21.14 42.58 16.76
N ALA A 220 -20.01 42.98 17.34
CA ALA A 220 -19.99 43.58 18.66
C ALA A 220 -18.88 44.62 18.85
N VAL A 221 -19.03 45.40 19.91
CA VAL A 221 -18.00 46.26 20.47
C VAL A 221 -17.69 45.75 21.87
N LYS A 222 -16.43 45.40 22.13
CA LYS A 222 -15.98 44.83 23.39
C LYS A 222 -14.92 45.74 24.01
N ALA A 223 -15.02 45.97 25.32
CA ALA A 223 -14.05 46.72 26.09
C ALA A 223 -13.24 45.76 26.97
N ARG A 224 -11.93 45.88 26.92
CA ARG A 224 -10.99 45.19 27.81
C ARG A 224 -10.57 46.15 28.92
N ASN A 225 -10.93 45.83 30.16
CA ASN A 225 -10.50 46.59 31.33
C ASN A 225 -9.00 46.34 31.64
N PRO A 226 -8.24 47.37 32.06
CA PRO A 226 -6.87 47.22 32.49
C PRO A 226 -6.79 46.54 33.87
N GLY A 227 -5.66 45.92 34.17
CA GLY A 227 -5.38 45.27 35.46
C GLY A 227 -5.33 43.73 35.41
N ASP A 228 -4.65 43.15 36.40
CA ASP A 228 -4.59 41.70 36.61
C ASP A 228 -5.91 41.15 37.19
N LYS A 229 -5.99 39.82 37.38
CA LYS A 229 -7.21 39.14 37.85
C LYS A 229 -7.62 39.61 39.25
N GLU A 230 -6.65 39.90 40.12
CA GLU A 230 -6.90 40.31 41.51
C GLU A 230 -7.37 41.77 41.57
N ALA A 231 -6.75 42.68 40.82
CA ALA A 231 -7.15 44.08 40.72
C ALA A 231 -8.60 44.23 40.22
N LEU A 232 -8.98 43.44 39.20
CA LEU A 232 -10.34 43.43 38.66
C LEU A 232 -11.37 42.88 39.66
N LYS A 233 -10.99 41.88 40.45
CA LYS A 233 -11.84 41.29 41.50
C LYS A 233 -12.13 42.30 42.63
N VAL A 234 -11.13 43.10 43.02
CA VAL A 234 -11.28 44.16 44.04
C VAL A 234 -12.34 45.18 43.65
N VAL A 235 -12.40 45.56 42.38
CA VAL A 235 -13.35 46.55 41.86
C VAL A 235 -14.63 45.93 41.27
N ASN A 236 -14.80 44.61 41.41
CA ASN A 236 -15.92 43.83 40.86
C ASN A 236 -16.17 44.10 39.35
N ALA A 237 -15.08 44.23 38.57
CA ALA A 237 -15.13 44.41 37.13
C ALA A 237 -14.71 43.12 36.42
N GLN A 238 -15.31 42.84 35.26
CA GLN A 238 -14.87 41.77 34.39
C GLN A 238 -13.73 42.25 33.49
N ARG A 239 -12.83 41.34 33.08
CA ARG A 239 -11.72 41.68 32.18
C ARG A 239 -12.21 42.13 30.81
N TYR A 240 -13.22 41.46 30.27
CA TYR A 240 -13.85 41.83 29.01
C TYR A 240 -15.34 42.08 29.21
N VAL A 241 -15.84 43.18 28.66
CA VAL A 241 -17.25 43.58 28.76
C VAL A 241 -17.78 43.99 27.40
N TYR A 242 -19.00 43.57 27.06
CA TYR A 242 -19.68 44.05 25.86
C TYR A 242 -20.21 45.47 26.09
N ALA A 243 -19.86 46.39 25.19
CA ALA A 243 -20.38 47.75 25.20
C ALA A 243 -21.83 47.84 24.69
N THR A 244 -22.35 46.75 24.10
CA THR A 244 -23.73 46.60 23.60
C THR A 244 -24.48 45.51 24.35
N ALA A 245 -25.77 45.74 24.65
CA ALA A 245 -26.64 44.74 25.24
C ALA A 245 -27.21 43.79 24.18
N GLY A 246 -27.27 42.48 24.47
CA GLY A 246 -28.02 41.51 23.68
C GLY A 246 -27.21 40.62 22.71
N GLN A 247 -25.89 40.75 22.67
CA GLN A 247 -25.02 39.89 21.85
C GLN A 247 -24.03 39.13 22.73
N SER A 248 -24.40 37.92 23.17
CA SER A 248 -23.63 37.18 24.19
C SER A 248 -22.53 36.26 23.64
N THR A 249 -22.45 36.05 22.32
CA THR A 249 -21.51 35.09 21.70
C THR A 249 -21.04 35.45 20.27
N PRO A 250 -20.74 36.71 19.91
CA PRO A 250 -20.06 36.99 18.64
C PRO A 250 -18.64 36.39 18.65
N ALA A 251 -18.15 35.93 17.50
CA ALA A 251 -16.76 35.55 17.31
C ALA A 251 -16.09 36.48 16.28
N PHE A 252 -14.83 36.81 16.55
CA PHE A 252 -13.97 37.50 15.57
C PHE A 252 -13.72 36.56 14.40
N VAL A 253 -13.90 36.99 13.15
CA VAL A 253 -13.52 36.20 11.96
C VAL A 253 -12.64 37.04 11.05
N ALA A 254 -11.46 36.51 10.70
CA ALA A 254 -10.56 37.11 9.73
C ALA A 254 -10.11 36.09 8.68
N ARG A 255 -9.90 36.55 7.45
CA ARG A 255 -9.38 35.73 6.35
C ARG A 255 -7.96 36.15 6.01
N VAL A 256 -7.06 35.18 5.90
CA VAL A 256 -5.64 35.37 5.61
C VAL A 256 -5.33 34.89 4.20
N GLY A 257 -4.94 35.81 3.31
CA GLY A 257 -4.57 35.50 1.91
C GLY A 257 -5.76 35.36 0.95
N GLY A 258 -5.52 35.62 -0.35
CA GLY A 258 -6.54 35.65 -1.40
C GLY A 258 -7.10 34.29 -1.84
N GLU A 259 -8.14 34.33 -2.68
CA GLU A 259 -8.98 33.22 -3.15
C GLU A 259 -8.21 32.15 -3.97
N ASP A 260 -7.43 31.30 -3.31
CA ASP A 260 -7.03 30.02 -3.90
C ASP A 260 -8.04 28.93 -3.49
N GLU A 261 -9.12 28.82 -4.27
CA GLU A 261 -10.19 27.84 -4.05
C GLU A 261 -9.74 26.38 -4.28
N SER A 262 -8.52 26.15 -4.77
CA SER A 262 -8.02 24.82 -5.16
C SER A 262 -7.64 23.91 -3.98
N GLN A 263 -7.35 24.47 -2.80
CA GLN A 263 -6.84 23.70 -1.64
C GLN A 263 -7.90 23.39 -0.56
N GLY A 264 -9.15 23.81 -0.75
CA GLY A 264 -10.21 23.68 0.25
C GLY A 264 -10.04 24.64 1.44
N ARG A 265 -11.16 25.16 1.96
CA ARG A 265 -11.13 26.16 3.06
C ARG A 265 -10.62 25.55 4.38
N ARG A 266 -9.60 26.17 4.96
CA ARG A 266 -9.02 25.83 6.27
C ARG A 266 -9.46 26.84 7.31
N VAL A 267 -10.03 26.38 8.42
CA VAL A 267 -10.53 27.24 9.50
C VAL A 267 -9.75 26.95 10.78
N LEU A 268 -9.26 27.98 11.47
CA LEU A 268 -8.60 27.85 12.77
C LEU A 268 -9.45 28.54 13.84
N ILE A 269 -9.98 27.76 14.78
CA ILE A 269 -10.75 28.23 15.93
C ILE A 269 -9.79 28.49 17.08
N VAL A 270 -9.81 29.70 17.61
CA VAL A 270 -8.88 30.21 18.63
C VAL A 270 -9.67 30.67 19.86
N GLU A 271 -9.21 30.34 21.05
CA GLU A 271 -9.72 30.93 22.30
C GLU A 271 -9.31 32.41 22.42
N GLY A 272 -10.30 33.30 22.41
CA GLY A 272 -10.13 34.76 22.53
C GLY A 272 -10.11 35.51 21.20
N GLU A 273 -10.81 36.66 21.14
CA GLU A 273 -10.89 37.46 19.91
C GLU A 273 -9.54 38.13 19.56
N LEU A 274 -8.85 38.71 20.53
CA LEU A 274 -7.54 39.35 20.30
C LEU A 274 -6.46 38.31 19.95
N ASN A 275 -6.60 37.08 20.44
CA ASN A 275 -5.69 35.98 20.13
C ASN A 275 -5.84 35.55 18.67
N ALA A 276 -7.07 35.54 18.16
CA ALA A 276 -7.32 35.32 16.73
C ALA A 276 -6.73 36.44 15.86
N VAL A 277 -6.77 37.70 16.32
CA VAL A 277 -6.07 38.81 15.64
C VAL A 277 -4.56 38.55 15.61
N ALA A 278 -3.96 38.15 16.74
CA ALA A 278 -2.53 37.84 16.81
C ALA A 278 -2.14 36.71 15.85
N VAL A 279 -2.94 35.63 15.81
CA VAL A 279 -2.76 34.50 14.89
C VAL A 279 -2.85 34.96 13.43
N ALA A 280 -3.84 35.77 13.08
CA ALA A 280 -3.97 36.30 11.73
C ALA A 280 -2.77 37.19 11.32
N VAL A 281 -2.25 38.03 12.25
CA VAL A 281 -1.02 38.81 12.02
C VAL A 281 0.18 37.89 11.75
N MET A 282 0.33 36.81 12.51
CA MET A 282 1.43 35.84 12.32
C MET A 282 1.35 35.15 10.96
N LEU A 283 0.17 34.67 10.58
CA LEU A 283 -0.04 34.00 9.28
C LEU A 283 0.18 34.98 8.12
N GLU A 284 -0.34 36.21 8.20
CA GLU A 284 -0.08 37.23 7.18
C GLU A 284 1.41 37.55 7.05
N ALA A 285 2.14 37.63 8.16
CA ALA A 285 3.57 37.90 8.15
C ALA A 285 4.37 36.73 7.55
N ALA A 286 3.99 35.48 7.84
CA ALA A 286 4.61 34.29 7.26
C ALA A 286 4.36 34.20 5.74
N GLY A 287 3.13 34.47 5.30
CA GLY A 287 2.77 34.47 3.87
C GLY A 287 3.42 35.59 3.07
N ARG A 288 3.73 36.73 3.70
CA ARG A 288 4.51 37.81 3.05
C ARG A 288 6.03 37.56 3.04
N GLY A 289 6.53 36.78 4.02
CA GLY A 289 7.96 36.63 4.25
C GLY A 289 8.65 37.93 4.69
N THR A 290 9.97 37.87 4.86
CA THR A 290 10.85 39.02 5.09
C THR A 290 12.16 38.84 4.33
N LEU A 291 13.05 39.83 4.32
CA LEU A 291 14.40 39.71 3.71
C LEU A 291 15.22 38.51 4.23
N ALA A 292 14.91 37.97 5.41
CA ALA A 292 15.63 36.86 6.04
C ALA A 292 14.81 35.55 6.12
N LEU A 293 13.51 35.58 5.77
CA LEU A 293 12.60 34.44 5.83
C LEU A 293 11.78 34.41 4.54
N GLN A 294 11.93 33.36 3.73
CA GLN A 294 11.16 33.24 2.50
C GLN A 294 9.65 33.22 2.79
N PRO A 295 8.80 33.79 1.90
CA PRO A 295 7.35 33.67 2.02
C PRO A 295 6.91 32.20 2.12
N ASP A 296 6.05 31.89 3.08
CA ASP A 296 5.49 30.54 3.26
C ASP A 296 4.09 30.46 2.65
N ALA A 297 3.97 29.76 1.52
CA ALA A 297 2.71 29.60 0.82
C ALA A 297 1.64 28.87 1.65
N ARG A 298 2.02 28.09 2.68
CA ARG A 298 1.06 27.42 3.58
C ARG A 298 0.20 28.43 4.35
N ALA A 299 0.63 29.67 4.49
CA ALA A 299 -0.03 30.72 5.25
C ALA A 299 -1.26 31.34 4.58
N HIS A 300 -1.52 31.04 3.30
CA HIS A 300 -2.69 31.56 2.56
C HIS A 300 -3.92 30.65 2.70
N GLY A 301 -5.12 31.20 2.52
CA GLY A 301 -6.37 30.43 2.51
C GLY A 301 -6.81 29.95 3.89
N TRP A 302 -6.42 30.67 4.95
CA TRP A 302 -6.88 30.42 6.32
C TRP A 302 -7.99 31.38 6.72
N GLU A 303 -9.02 30.87 7.37
CA GLU A 303 -9.99 31.68 8.11
C GLU A 303 -9.78 31.47 9.61
N VAL A 304 -9.49 32.53 10.35
CA VAL A 304 -9.20 32.48 11.78
C VAL A 304 -10.41 33.01 12.53
N GLN A 305 -10.95 32.20 13.44
CA GLN A 305 -12.10 32.55 14.26
C GLN A 305 -11.74 32.61 15.74
N GLY A 306 -11.90 33.78 16.37
CA GLY A 306 -11.69 33.98 17.82
C GLY A 306 -12.98 33.85 18.61
N VAL A 307 -13.08 32.84 19.47
CA VAL A 307 -14.25 32.56 20.30
C VAL A 307 -14.13 33.30 21.64
N ALA A 308 -15.19 34.03 22.02
CA ALA A 308 -15.17 34.96 23.15
C ALA A 308 -14.80 34.36 24.53
N SER A 309 -14.98 33.05 24.72
CA SER A 309 -14.60 32.29 25.93
C SER A 309 -14.75 30.78 25.70
N ALA A 310 -14.11 29.95 26.54
CA ALA A 310 -14.31 28.50 26.59
C ALA A 310 -15.80 28.06 26.66
N VAL A 311 -16.65 28.86 27.32
CA VAL A 311 -18.09 28.59 27.47
C VAL A 311 -18.96 29.12 26.32
N ALA A 312 -18.40 29.88 25.39
CA ALA A 312 -19.09 30.31 24.17
C ALA A 312 -19.09 29.21 23.09
N TRP A 313 -19.84 29.45 22.00
CA TRP A 313 -19.93 28.54 20.86
C TRP A 313 -19.27 29.18 19.63
N PRO A 314 -18.52 28.42 18.81
CA PRO A 314 -18.02 28.92 17.55
C PRO A 314 -19.19 29.13 16.58
N HIS A 315 -19.08 30.15 15.75
CA HIS A 315 -19.91 30.32 14.57
C HIS A 315 -19.60 29.22 13.56
N VAL A 316 -20.65 28.53 13.11
CA VAL A 316 -20.54 27.42 12.15
C VAL A 316 -21.16 27.73 10.79
N ALA A 317 -21.84 28.87 10.65
CA ALA A 317 -22.59 29.21 9.43
C ALA A 317 -21.68 29.38 8.19
N HIS A 318 -20.44 29.80 8.39
CA HIS A 318 -19.42 29.93 7.34
C HIS A 318 -18.59 28.64 7.15
N ILE A 319 -18.84 27.61 7.96
CA ILE A 319 -18.10 26.34 7.94
C ILE A 319 -18.92 25.32 7.15
N GLU A 320 -18.43 25.01 5.94
CA GLU A 320 -19.05 24.04 5.03
C GLU A 320 -18.76 22.60 5.47
N ALA A 321 -19.63 21.67 5.07
CA ALA A 321 -19.38 20.24 5.29
C ALA A 321 -18.13 19.80 4.51
N GLY A 322 -17.20 19.12 5.18
CA GLY A 322 -15.90 18.73 4.63
C GLY A 322 -14.78 19.76 4.87
N ALA A 323 -15.07 20.96 5.39
CA ALA A 323 -14.04 21.94 5.75
C ALA A 323 -13.06 21.38 6.80
N ARG A 324 -11.77 21.71 6.68
CA ARG A 324 -10.75 21.32 7.67
C ARG A 324 -10.70 22.37 8.76
N VAL A 325 -11.06 22.00 9.98
CA VAL A 325 -11.16 22.92 11.12
C VAL A 325 -10.16 22.54 12.20
N TYR A 326 -9.32 23.48 12.61
CA TYR A 326 -8.27 23.29 13.61
C TYR A 326 -8.68 23.97 14.92
N LEU A 327 -8.44 23.32 16.05
CA LEU A 327 -8.82 23.81 17.37
C LEU A 327 -7.59 24.22 18.18
N TYR A 328 -7.56 25.49 18.56
CA TYR A 328 -6.60 26.08 19.49
C TYR A 328 -7.37 26.69 20.68
N ALA A 329 -7.04 26.22 21.87
CA ALA A 329 -7.50 26.79 23.14
C ALA A 329 -6.37 26.68 24.15
N ASP A 330 -6.48 27.37 25.29
CA ASP A 330 -5.42 27.39 26.27
C ASP A 330 -5.22 25.98 26.90
N PRO A 331 -4.01 25.61 27.35
CA PRO A 331 -3.69 24.32 27.94
C PRO A 331 -4.15 24.21 29.40
N ASP A 332 -5.37 24.65 29.69
CA ASP A 332 -5.98 24.52 31.00
C ASP A 332 -7.29 23.72 30.92
N ALA A 333 -7.92 23.48 32.08
CA ALA A 333 -9.15 22.70 32.16
C ALA A 333 -10.32 23.36 31.41
N GLU A 334 -10.33 24.70 31.28
CA GLU A 334 -11.37 25.44 30.57
C GLU A 334 -11.18 25.29 29.05
N GLY A 335 -9.94 25.41 28.56
CA GLY A 335 -9.56 25.19 27.17
C GLY A 335 -9.70 23.73 26.73
N ASP A 336 -9.43 22.75 27.61
CA ASP A 336 -9.73 21.33 27.36
C ASP A 336 -11.24 21.10 27.15
N ALA A 337 -12.06 21.66 28.04
CA ALA A 337 -13.51 21.60 27.92
C ALA A 337 -14.01 22.30 26.64
N ALA A 338 -13.39 23.42 26.27
CA ALA A 338 -13.68 24.15 25.06
C ALA A 338 -13.38 23.32 23.80
N ARG A 339 -12.20 22.69 23.71
CA ARG A 339 -11.83 21.82 22.57
C ARG A 339 -12.81 20.66 22.37
N VAL A 340 -13.22 19.99 23.45
CA VAL A 340 -14.23 18.92 23.37
C VAL A 340 -15.56 19.47 22.86
N LYS A 341 -16.03 20.56 23.47
CA LYS A 341 -17.32 21.18 23.15
C LYS A 341 -17.38 21.69 21.72
N TRP A 342 -16.33 22.36 21.25
CA TRP A 342 -16.23 22.89 19.89
C TRP A 342 -16.11 21.77 18.87
N GLY A 343 -15.27 20.76 19.13
CA GLY A 343 -15.10 19.61 18.25
C GLY A 343 -16.40 18.83 18.02
N GLU A 344 -17.23 18.64 19.05
CA GLU A 344 -18.54 17.97 18.91
C GLU A 344 -19.48 18.73 17.94
N VAL A 345 -19.54 20.05 18.04
CA VAL A 345 -20.42 20.87 17.19
C VAL A 345 -19.90 20.96 15.76
N LEU A 346 -18.58 21.09 15.58
CA LEU A 346 -17.95 21.20 14.26
C LEU A 346 -17.99 19.87 13.51
N ALA A 347 -17.72 18.75 14.18
CA ALA A 347 -17.87 17.42 13.59
C ALA A 347 -19.32 17.14 13.20
N ALA A 348 -20.29 17.58 14.02
CA ALA A 348 -21.71 17.46 13.70
C ALA A 348 -22.17 18.38 12.56
N GLN A 349 -21.42 19.45 12.27
CA GLN A 349 -21.60 20.28 11.07
C GLN A 349 -21.02 19.61 9.81
N GLY A 350 -20.33 18.47 9.97
CA GLY A 350 -19.71 17.73 8.88
C GLY A 350 -18.28 18.18 8.57
N ALA A 351 -17.66 19.00 9.43
CA ALA A 351 -16.26 19.40 9.28
C ALA A 351 -15.29 18.29 9.70
N GLN A 352 -14.08 18.29 9.12
CA GLN A 352 -12.96 17.47 9.54
C GLN A 352 -12.19 18.24 10.62
N VAL A 353 -12.34 17.82 11.89
CA VAL A 353 -11.80 18.56 13.03
C VAL A 353 -10.42 18.03 13.41
N TYR A 354 -9.48 18.93 13.66
CA TYR A 354 -8.11 18.69 14.09
C TYR A 354 -7.83 19.50 15.36
N GLN A 355 -7.00 18.98 16.26
CA GLN A 355 -6.64 19.63 17.52
C GLN A 355 -5.13 19.90 17.58
N LEU A 356 -4.75 21.09 18.05
CA LEU A 356 -3.37 21.45 18.38
C LEU A 356 -3.09 21.22 19.87
N GLY A 357 -1.94 20.62 20.22
CA GLY A 357 -1.55 20.39 21.62
C GLY A 357 -2.37 19.29 22.33
N PRO A 358 -1.87 18.73 23.45
CA PRO A 358 -1.81 17.29 23.63
C PRO A 358 -3.16 16.60 23.83
N THR A 359 -3.28 15.43 23.21
CA THR A 359 -3.75 14.20 23.85
C THR A 359 -2.52 13.38 24.28
N LYS A 360 -2.31 13.20 25.59
CA LYS A 360 -1.37 12.28 26.31
C LYS A 360 0.11 12.10 25.88
N THR A 361 0.62 12.63 24.76
CA THR A 361 1.96 12.27 24.23
C THR A 361 3.04 13.36 24.21
N GLY A 362 2.80 14.53 24.82
CA GLY A 362 3.88 15.46 25.21
C GLY A 362 4.78 16.03 24.09
N GLN A 363 4.23 16.91 23.24
CA GLN A 363 4.89 17.99 22.46
C GLN A 363 3.79 18.74 21.67
N ALA A 364 3.91 19.97 21.16
CA ALA A 364 4.37 21.25 21.73
C ALA A 364 3.29 22.29 21.33
N PHE A 365 2.86 23.17 22.24
CA PHE A 365 2.00 24.30 21.84
C PHE A 365 2.84 25.29 21.02
N PRO A 366 2.31 25.88 19.92
CA PRO A 366 3.07 26.82 19.06
C PRO A 366 3.58 28.06 19.82
N PHE A 367 3.00 28.32 21.00
CA PHE A 367 3.25 29.49 21.83
C PHE A 367 3.97 29.17 23.14
N ALA A 368 4.34 27.90 23.40
CA ALA A 368 5.11 27.52 24.58
C ALA A 368 6.50 28.15 24.54
N VAL A 369 6.72 29.16 25.39
CA VAL A 369 8.03 29.78 25.65
C VAL A 369 8.30 29.65 27.14
N GLU A 370 9.56 29.38 27.51
CA GLU A 370 10.02 29.53 28.90
C GLU A 370 9.93 31.00 29.30
N ASP A 371 9.22 31.27 30.39
CA ASP A 371 9.09 32.61 30.95
C ASP A 371 10.46 33.13 31.39
N GLY A 372 10.91 34.22 30.75
CA GLY A 372 12.26 34.78 30.88
C GLY A 372 12.52 35.50 32.19
N GLY A 373 12.36 34.82 33.33
CA GLY A 373 12.96 35.26 34.60
C GLY A 373 12.18 35.04 35.90
N THR A 374 10.95 34.53 35.88
CA THR A 374 10.11 34.44 37.11
C THR A 374 9.72 33.04 37.58
N GLY A 375 10.00 31.99 36.81
CA GLY A 375 9.80 30.61 37.28
C GLY A 375 8.34 30.19 37.50
N GLU A 376 7.36 30.92 36.96
CA GLU A 376 5.94 30.58 37.02
C GLU A 376 5.31 30.52 35.62
N GLY A 377 5.31 29.33 34.99
CA GLY A 377 4.36 28.97 33.92
C GLY A 377 4.87 29.04 32.47
N LEU A 378 4.35 28.13 31.63
CA LEU A 378 4.46 28.17 30.17
C LEU A 378 3.58 29.30 29.62
N ILE A 379 4.12 30.15 28.75
CA ILE A 379 3.30 31.11 28.00
C ILE A 379 2.38 30.31 27.07
N ALA A 380 1.07 30.54 27.18
CA ALA A 380 0.06 29.85 26.38
C ALA A 380 -0.88 30.80 25.62
N ASP A 381 -0.78 32.12 25.79
CA ASP A 381 -1.61 33.10 25.09
C ASP A 381 -0.92 33.54 23.77
N ALA A 382 -1.63 33.49 22.63
CA ALA A 382 -1.12 33.91 21.32
C ALA A 382 -0.73 35.41 21.28
N CYS A 383 -1.46 36.27 21.99
CA CYS A 383 -1.10 37.69 22.11
C CYS A 383 0.21 37.88 22.88
N ASP A 384 0.41 37.12 23.96
CA ASP A 384 1.64 37.23 24.75
C ASP A 384 2.83 36.63 23.99
N ALA A 385 2.62 35.55 23.21
CA ALA A 385 3.65 34.99 22.34
C ALA A 385 4.07 35.92 21.19
N LEU A 386 3.13 36.71 20.64
CA LEU A 386 3.42 37.73 19.63
C LEU A 386 4.09 38.97 20.23
N GLY A 387 3.63 39.38 21.41
CA GLY A 387 4.05 40.61 22.09
C GLY A 387 5.39 40.50 22.81
N ASN A 388 5.72 39.32 23.35
CA ASN A 388 6.96 39.08 24.09
C ASN A 388 8.12 38.75 23.13
N MET A 389 8.55 39.74 22.34
CA MET A 389 9.70 39.61 21.46
C MET A 389 11.00 39.61 22.28
N PRO A 390 11.94 38.68 22.05
CA PRO A 390 13.24 38.71 22.71
C PRO A 390 14.10 39.88 22.19
N ASP A 391 14.80 40.57 23.11
CA ASP A 391 15.76 41.66 22.82
C ASP A 391 17.02 41.13 22.11
N THR A 392 16.87 40.72 20.86
CA THR A 392 17.94 40.14 20.03
C THR A 392 18.32 41.11 18.93
N VAL A 393 19.62 41.31 18.72
CA VAL A 393 20.14 42.24 17.71
C VAL A 393 19.64 41.86 16.31
N GLY A 394 18.91 42.77 15.64
CA GLY A 394 18.44 42.59 14.27
C GLY A 394 17.04 41.95 14.11
N MET A 395 16.36 41.60 15.20
CA MET A 395 14.97 41.15 15.19
C MET A 395 14.01 42.36 15.11
N THR A 396 13.07 42.35 14.17
CA THR A 396 12.01 43.37 14.03
C THR A 396 10.63 42.77 14.30
N THR A 397 9.62 43.59 14.57
CA THR A 397 8.23 43.12 14.81
C THR A 397 7.69 42.29 13.65
N GLY A 398 7.91 42.71 12.41
CA GLY A 398 7.54 41.95 11.22
C GLY A 398 8.29 40.62 11.09
N ARG A 399 9.60 40.59 11.37
CA ARG A 399 10.40 39.35 11.34
C ARG A 399 9.98 38.35 12.40
N TYR A 400 9.75 38.83 13.62
CA TYR A 400 9.31 37.98 14.72
C TYR A 400 7.91 37.40 14.47
N ALA A 401 6.97 38.21 13.96
CA ALA A 401 5.64 37.75 13.57
C ALA A 401 5.70 36.69 12.46
N ALA A 402 6.56 36.86 11.43
CA ALA A 402 6.74 35.88 10.37
C ALA A 402 7.32 34.56 10.89
N TRP A 403 8.34 34.64 11.76
CA TRP A 403 8.92 33.46 12.40
C TRP A 403 7.91 32.72 13.28
N ARG A 404 7.11 33.43 14.09
CA ARG A 404 6.01 32.83 14.87
C ARG A 404 4.94 32.21 13.97
N GLY A 405 4.62 32.84 12.84
CA GLY A 405 3.69 32.30 11.85
C GLY A 405 4.18 30.98 11.25
N VAL A 406 5.46 30.85 10.92
CA VAL A 406 6.05 29.57 10.48
C VAL A 406 5.95 28.51 11.59
N LYS A 407 6.24 28.86 12.84
CA LYS A 407 6.07 27.92 13.98
C LYS A 407 4.62 27.50 14.23
N LEU A 408 3.68 28.40 14.01
CA LEU A 408 2.25 28.07 14.04
C LEU A 408 1.89 27.11 12.91
N LEU A 409 2.38 27.33 11.68
CA LEU A 409 2.15 26.44 10.54
C LEU A 409 2.74 25.05 10.79
N ASP A 410 3.95 24.96 11.34
CA ASP A 410 4.57 23.68 11.73
C ASP A 410 3.72 22.95 12.77
N ALA A 411 3.15 23.66 13.75
CA ALA A 411 2.23 23.06 14.73
C ALA A 411 0.89 22.63 14.12
N LEU A 412 0.38 23.38 13.13
CA LEU A 412 -0.84 23.03 12.40
C LEU A 412 -0.66 21.78 11.53
N ASP A 413 0.52 21.59 10.95
CA ASP A 413 0.87 20.38 10.17
C ASP A 413 0.97 19.12 11.05
N LEU A 414 1.24 19.29 12.34
CA LEU A 414 1.29 18.21 13.34
C LEU A 414 -0.05 17.97 14.07
N ALA A 415 -1.08 18.77 13.77
CA ALA A 415 -2.37 18.69 14.44
C ALA A 415 -3.04 17.34 14.20
N GLN A 416 -3.51 16.70 15.27
CA GLN A 416 -4.10 15.37 15.22
C GLN A 416 -5.60 15.45 14.94
N PRO A 417 -6.19 14.49 14.20
CA PRO A 417 -7.64 14.41 14.06
C PRO A 417 -8.32 14.39 15.43
N TRP A 418 -9.23 15.33 15.66
CA TRP A 418 -10.01 15.39 16.89
C TRP A 418 -10.93 14.18 16.94
N GLN A 419 -10.74 13.33 17.94
CA GLN A 419 -11.62 12.20 18.20
C GLN A 419 -12.62 12.60 19.28
N PRO A 420 -13.93 12.37 19.07
CA PRO A 420 -14.89 12.55 20.13
C PRO A 420 -14.47 11.63 21.26
N GLN A 421 -14.27 12.17 22.47
CA GLN A 421 -14.11 11.34 23.65
C GLN A 421 -15.28 10.37 23.65
N THR A 422 -15.01 9.08 23.44
CA THR A 422 -15.95 8.03 23.79
C THR A 422 -16.19 8.27 25.25
N LYS A 423 -17.38 8.78 25.58
CA LYS A 423 -17.87 8.72 26.94
C LYS A 423 -17.66 7.27 27.34
N GLU A 424 -16.78 7.06 28.29
CA GLU A 424 -16.97 6.01 29.26
C GLU A 424 -18.46 6.05 29.59
N ASP A 425 -19.17 4.98 29.24
CA ASP A 425 -20.54 4.79 29.66
C ASP A 425 -20.53 4.94 31.19
N GLY A 426 -20.98 6.11 31.64
CA GLY A 426 -21.02 6.48 33.05
C GLY A 426 -19.64 6.58 33.73
N GLN A 427 -19.11 7.80 33.80
CA GLN A 427 -19.00 8.35 35.15
C GLN A 427 -20.42 8.40 35.74
N GLU A 428 -20.90 7.26 36.26
CA GLU A 428 -21.39 7.34 37.63
C GLU A 428 -20.22 7.97 38.37
N GLY A 429 -20.44 9.10 39.04
CA GLY A 429 -19.45 9.56 40.00
C GLY A 429 -19.02 8.34 40.81
N SER A 430 -17.69 8.17 40.98
CA SER A 430 -17.16 7.17 41.89
C SER A 430 -18.12 7.09 43.08
N PRO A 431 -18.73 5.92 43.38
CA PRO A 431 -19.37 5.81 44.67
C PRO A 431 -18.26 6.19 45.66
N ASP A 432 -18.56 7.20 46.46
CA ASP A 432 -17.66 7.93 47.35
C ASP A 432 -16.34 7.21 47.66
N GLY A 433 -15.21 7.87 47.36
CA GLY A 433 -13.82 7.44 47.57
C GLY A 433 -13.59 6.23 48.49
N GLN A 434 -13.73 5.02 47.95
CA GLN A 434 -13.36 3.77 48.61
C GLN A 434 -12.67 2.84 47.60
N GLY A 435 -11.33 2.90 47.57
CA GLY A 435 -10.46 2.07 46.75
C GLY A 435 -9.05 2.63 46.74
N GLU A 436 -8.04 1.77 46.59
CA GLU A 436 -6.65 2.21 46.45
C GLU A 436 -6.42 2.86 45.07
N GLU A 437 -5.44 3.76 44.98
CA GLU A 437 -5.07 4.39 43.72
C GLU A 437 -4.60 3.33 42.70
N GLY A 438 -5.37 3.11 41.64
CA GLY A 438 -5.10 2.11 40.60
C GLY A 438 -6.18 1.03 40.40
N ASP A 439 -7.14 0.92 41.32
CA ASP A 439 -8.23 -0.06 41.23
C ASP A 439 -9.23 0.27 40.11
N VAL A 440 -9.86 -0.75 39.51
CA VAL A 440 -10.93 -0.62 38.52
C VAL A 440 -12.20 -1.28 39.05
N TRP A 441 -13.17 -0.47 39.48
CA TRP A 441 -14.49 -0.95 39.92
C TRP A 441 -15.44 -1.08 38.72
N LEU A 442 -16.04 -2.26 38.55
CA LEU A 442 -17.03 -2.55 37.50
C LEU A 442 -18.46 -2.31 37.96
N SER A 443 -18.68 -2.34 39.27
CA SER A 443 -19.95 -2.03 39.92
C SER A 443 -19.68 -1.44 41.30
N LYS A 444 -20.76 -1.06 42.00
CA LYS A 444 -20.69 -0.60 43.41
C LYS A 444 -20.17 -1.66 44.40
N ARG A 445 -20.01 -2.92 43.96
CA ARG A 445 -19.60 -4.02 44.84
C ARG A 445 -18.49 -4.89 44.29
N GLU A 446 -18.10 -4.75 43.02
CA GLU A 446 -17.13 -5.66 42.39
C GLU A 446 -16.16 -4.88 41.51
N GLY A 447 -14.89 -5.25 41.57
CA GLY A 447 -13.80 -4.60 40.84
C GLY A 447 -12.54 -5.45 40.78
N PHE A 448 -11.47 -4.86 40.26
CA PHE A 448 -10.16 -5.47 40.17
C PHE A 448 -9.09 -4.49 40.65
N GLY A 449 -8.04 -5.02 41.25
CA GLY A 449 -6.97 -4.21 41.80
C GLY A 449 -5.72 -5.02 42.10
N LEU A 450 -4.72 -4.33 42.64
CA LEU A 450 -3.48 -4.96 43.10
C LEU A 450 -3.42 -4.88 44.63
N ARG A 451 -3.27 -6.02 45.30
CA ARG A 451 -3.02 -6.07 46.75
C ARG A 451 -1.74 -6.82 46.99
N GLY A 452 -0.78 -6.21 47.69
CA GLY A 452 0.55 -6.82 47.89
C GLY A 452 1.24 -7.22 46.59
N GLY A 453 1.10 -6.39 45.53
CA GLY A 453 1.71 -6.61 44.22
C GLY A 453 1.10 -7.73 43.36
N VAL A 454 0.06 -8.41 43.84
CA VAL A 454 -0.62 -9.49 43.09
C VAL A 454 -1.99 -9.06 42.58
N LEU A 455 -2.40 -9.68 41.47
CA LEU A 455 -3.68 -9.44 40.81
C LEU A 455 -4.84 -9.99 41.65
N CYS A 456 -5.80 -9.13 42.00
CA CYS A 456 -6.93 -9.47 42.87
C CYS A 456 -8.28 -9.09 42.25
N ALA A 457 -9.30 -9.90 42.51
CA ALA A 457 -10.70 -9.52 42.37
C ALA A 457 -11.17 -8.89 43.69
N LEU A 458 -11.71 -7.69 43.62
CA LEU A 458 -12.19 -6.92 44.76
C LEU A 458 -13.71 -7.08 44.86
N SER A 459 -14.20 -7.28 46.09
CA SER A 459 -15.63 -7.36 46.36
C SER A 459 -15.98 -6.66 47.66
N MET A 460 -17.04 -5.85 47.68
CA MET A 460 -17.57 -5.25 48.91
C MET A 460 -18.54 -6.22 49.57
N LYS A 461 -18.21 -6.64 50.80
CA LYS A 461 -19.02 -7.55 51.62
C LYS A 461 -19.55 -6.82 52.85
N LYS A 462 -20.61 -7.37 53.45
CA LYS A 462 -21.10 -6.94 54.76
C LYS A 462 -20.72 -7.97 55.79
N ASP A 463 -20.26 -7.52 56.96
CA ASP A 463 -20.10 -8.39 58.11
C ASP A 463 -21.44 -8.63 58.84
N GLU A 464 -21.39 -9.38 59.95
CA GLU A 464 -22.56 -9.74 60.75
C GLU A 464 -23.24 -8.52 61.40
N ASP A 465 -22.50 -7.42 61.58
CA ASP A 465 -22.98 -6.15 62.14
C ASP A 465 -23.51 -5.18 61.06
N GLY A 466 -23.38 -5.55 59.78
CA GLY A 466 -23.87 -4.79 58.64
C GLY A 466 -22.89 -3.75 58.10
N GLU A 467 -21.67 -3.69 58.64
CA GLU A 467 -20.57 -2.84 58.19
C GLU A 467 -19.99 -3.38 56.89
N VAL A 468 -19.71 -2.49 55.94
CA VAL A 468 -19.21 -2.85 54.61
C VAL A 468 -17.68 -2.89 54.64
N TYR A 469 -17.09 -4.02 54.24
CA TYR A 469 -15.64 -4.18 54.11
C TYR A 469 -15.24 -4.69 52.73
N GLU A 470 -14.03 -4.34 52.30
CA GLU A 470 -13.44 -4.84 51.06
C GLU A 470 -12.84 -6.25 51.27
N SER A 471 -13.21 -7.17 50.40
CA SER A 471 -12.68 -8.53 50.32
C SER A 471 -11.90 -8.68 49.00
N ALA A 472 -10.58 -8.87 49.11
CA ALA A 472 -9.69 -9.13 47.96
C ALA A 472 -9.43 -10.63 47.79
N GLU A 473 -9.85 -11.19 46.65
CA GLU A 473 -9.54 -12.56 46.23
C GLU A 473 -8.34 -12.56 45.28
N ALA A 474 -7.20 -13.10 45.72
CA ALA A 474 -6.01 -13.24 44.87
C ALA A 474 -6.26 -14.20 43.70
N LEU A 475 -6.06 -13.69 42.48
CA LEU A 475 -6.27 -14.44 41.23
C LEU A 475 -4.99 -15.10 40.74
N CYS A 476 -3.84 -14.45 40.99
CA CYS A 476 -2.50 -14.92 40.62
C CYS A 476 -1.53 -14.68 41.79
N ASN A 477 -0.34 -15.27 41.74
CA ASN A 477 0.79 -14.88 42.62
C ASN A 477 1.69 -13.81 41.99
N PHE A 478 1.25 -13.20 40.90
CA PHE A 478 1.92 -12.14 40.15
C PHE A 478 0.88 -11.14 39.63
N SER A 479 1.33 -10.04 39.03
CA SER A 479 0.51 -9.10 38.27
C SER A 479 1.00 -9.03 36.82
N ALA A 480 0.08 -8.77 35.88
CA ALA A 480 0.41 -8.64 34.48
C ALA A 480 -0.46 -7.56 33.82
N LEU A 481 0.12 -6.85 32.85
CA LEU A 481 -0.53 -5.76 32.13
C LEU A 481 -0.20 -5.85 30.65
N ILE A 482 -1.20 -5.67 29.80
CA ILE A 482 -1.05 -5.46 28.36
C ILE A 482 -0.53 -4.04 28.18
N VAL A 483 0.72 -3.91 27.73
CA VAL A 483 1.33 -2.60 27.47
C VAL A 483 1.09 -2.14 26.04
N SER A 484 1.04 -3.11 25.11
CA SER A 484 0.82 -2.84 23.69
C SER A 484 -0.05 -3.92 23.06
N GLN A 485 -0.89 -3.50 22.11
CA GLN A 485 -1.64 -4.35 21.21
C GLN A 485 -1.03 -4.22 19.82
N VAL A 486 -0.63 -5.36 19.26
CA VAL A 486 0.12 -5.45 18.02
C VAL A 486 -0.71 -6.18 16.98
N SER A 487 -1.01 -5.50 15.88
CA SER A 487 -1.60 -6.09 14.69
C SER A 487 -0.47 -6.49 13.75
N GLN A 488 -0.30 -7.78 13.48
CA GLN A 488 0.74 -8.24 12.55
C GLN A 488 0.15 -8.44 11.16
N GLU A 489 0.55 -7.63 10.18
CA GLU A 489 0.01 -7.70 8.82
C GLU A 489 1.05 -8.27 7.85
N ASP A 490 0.78 -9.46 7.30
CA ASP A 490 1.67 -10.13 6.32
C ASP A 490 1.30 -9.82 4.85
N GLY A 491 0.27 -9.01 4.67
CA GLY A 491 -0.27 -8.61 3.37
C GLY A 491 -1.20 -9.64 2.72
N THR A 492 -1.68 -10.63 3.48
CA THR A 492 -2.80 -11.51 3.10
C THR A 492 -4.18 -10.89 3.39
N GLY A 493 -4.23 -9.82 4.19
CA GLY A 493 -5.44 -9.17 4.68
C GLY A 493 -5.96 -9.73 6.01
N ASP A 494 -5.37 -10.83 6.50
CA ASP A 494 -5.54 -11.28 7.88
C ASP A 494 -4.46 -10.62 8.75
N ALA A 495 -4.88 -9.84 9.74
CA ALA A 495 -3.98 -9.19 10.68
C ALA A 495 -4.17 -9.77 12.09
N PRO A 496 -3.56 -10.93 12.41
CA PRO A 496 -3.69 -11.54 13.72
C PRO A 496 -3.24 -10.59 14.84
N LEU A 497 -4.05 -10.55 15.89
CA LEU A 497 -3.82 -9.71 17.05
C LEU A 497 -2.93 -10.41 18.07
N SER A 498 -1.90 -9.70 18.53
CA SER A 498 -1.04 -10.11 19.64
C SER A 498 -0.92 -8.99 20.69
N PHE A 499 -0.54 -9.36 21.90
CA PHE A 499 -0.41 -8.45 23.04
C PHE A 499 1.00 -8.56 23.61
N GLU A 500 1.65 -7.43 23.88
CA GLU A 500 2.83 -7.40 24.73
C GLU A 500 2.38 -7.31 26.20
N VAL A 501 2.76 -8.30 27.00
CA VAL A 501 2.23 -8.44 28.36
C VAL A 501 3.35 -8.41 29.40
N ALA A 502 3.56 -7.26 30.02
CA ALA A 502 4.55 -7.08 31.08
C ALA A 502 4.08 -7.72 32.40
N GLY A 503 4.97 -8.47 33.07
CA GLY A 503 4.68 -9.16 34.33
C GLY A 503 5.54 -8.65 35.50
N ARG A 504 4.97 -8.62 36.71
CA ARG A 504 5.66 -8.31 37.96
C ARG A 504 5.31 -9.31 39.07
N TRP A 505 6.30 -9.65 39.88
CA TRP A 505 6.12 -10.45 41.09
C TRP A 505 5.47 -9.62 42.21
N ALA A 506 5.02 -10.30 43.26
CA ALA A 506 4.37 -9.68 44.42
C ALA A 506 5.24 -8.63 45.13
N ASP A 507 6.57 -8.79 45.08
CA ASP A 507 7.55 -7.84 45.62
C ASP A 507 7.80 -6.64 44.70
N GLY A 508 7.10 -6.55 43.57
CA GLY A 508 7.22 -5.51 42.56
C GLY A 508 8.34 -5.74 41.54
N GLN A 509 9.17 -6.77 41.68
CA GLN A 509 10.24 -7.05 40.72
C GLN A 509 9.68 -7.46 39.35
N PRO A 510 10.28 -7.01 38.24
CA PRO A 510 9.88 -7.46 36.90
C PRO A 510 10.14 -8.96 36.74
N MET A 511 9.18 -9.66 36.15
CA MET A 511 9.33 -11.07 35.80
C MET A 511 10.32 -11.23 34.64
N ARG A 512 10.90 -12.42 34.46
CA ARG A 512 11.79 -12.72 33.32
C ARG A 512 11.02 -13.45 32.21
N PRO A 513 11.14 -13.04 30.94
CA PRO A 513 12.03 -11.99 30.40
C PRO A 513 11.61 -10.58 30.82
N MET A 514 12.59 -9.69 31.00
CA MET A 514 12.35 -8.30 31.43
C MET A 514 11.64 -7.46 30.37
N THR A 515 11.81 -7.81 29.10
CA THR A 515 11.05 -7.26 27.96
C THR A 515 9.67 -7.89 27.91
N ALA A 516 8.63 -7.08 27.67
CA ALA A 516 7.26 -7.55 27.59
C ALA A 516 7.11 -8.62 26.46
N PRO A 517 6.82 -9.89 26.80
CA PRO A 517 6.68 -10.97 25.83
C PRO A 517 5.43 -10.78 24.97
N MET A 518 5.53 -11.16 23.70
CA MET A 518 4.42 -11.17 22.75
C MET A 518 3.55 -12.43 22.92
N ILE A 519 2.25 -12.24 23.04
CA ILE A 519 1.26 -13.29 23.32
C ILE A 519 0.12 -13.15 22.31
N SER A 520 -0.18 -14.22 21.57
CA SER A 520 -1.31 -14.17 20.63
C SER A 520 -2.65 -13.99 21.35
N ALA A 521 -3.64 -13.39 20.68
CA ALA A 521 -4.98 -13.23 21.25
C ALA A 521 -5.62 -14.56 21.69
N ALA A 522 -5.35 -15.66 20.96
CA ALA A 522 -5.83 -16.99 21.30
C ALA A 522 -5.17 -17.54 22.59
N GLU A 523 -3.84 -17.41 22.72
CA GLU A 523 -3.13 -17.82 23.93
C GLU A 523 -3.55 -16.98 25.14
N PHE A 524 -3.68 -15.66 24.96
CA PHE A 524 -4.14 -14.73 25.99
C PHE A 524 -5.54 -15.12 26.48
N SER A 525 -6.47 -15.36 25.56
CA SER A 525 -7.83 -15.81 25.88
C SER A 525 -7.83 -17.13 26.68
N GLY A 526 -6.95 -18.07 26.30
CA GLY A 526 -6.83 -19.36 26.99
C GLY A 526 -6.13 -19.33 28.36
N MET A 527 -5.46 -18.22 28.73
CA MET A 527 -4.70 -18.07 29.98
C MET A 527 -3.66 -19.19 30.25
N ASN A 528 -3.13 -19.82 29.19
CA ASN A 528 -2.08 -20.85 29.28
C ASN A 528 -0.67 -20.26 29.09
N TRP A 529 -0.58 -19.00 28.67
CA TRP A 529 0.67 -18.28 28.44
C TRP A 529 1.53 -18.01 29.68
N PRO A 530 1.01 -17.81 30.92
CA PRO A 530 1.87 -17.43 32.04
C PRO A 530 2.95 -18.46 32.33
N VAL A 531 2.60 -19.75 32.27
CA VAL A 531 3.55 -20.86 32.49
C VAL A 531 4.55 -20.99 31.33
N ARG A 532 4.10 -20.80 30.09
CA ARG A 532 4.97 -20.86 28.89
C ARG A 532 6.03 -19.78 28.91
N VAL A 533 5.64 -18.58 29.34
CA VAL A 533 6.42 -17.35 29.19
C VAL A 533 7.25 -17.05 30.43
N TYR A 534 6.63 -17.11 31.61
CA TYR A 534 7.23 -16.74 32.88
C TYR A 534 7.61 -17.96 33.75
N GLY A 535 7.42 -19.17 33.24
CA GLY A 535 7.82 -20.42 33.88
C GLY A 535 6.83 -20.93 34.94
N ALA A 536 7.21 -22.04 35.58
CA ALA A 536 6.35 -22.76 36.52
C ALA A 536 5.99 -21.96 37.80
N GLU A 537 6.75 -20.91 38.12
CA GLU A 537 6.51 -20.05 39.28
C GLU A 537 5.35 -19.08 39.06
N ALA A 538 4.94 -18.84 37.82
CA ALA A 538 3.78 -18.02 37.48
C ALA A 538 2.47 -18.82 37.65
N ILE A 539 1.87 -18.74 38.84
CA ILE A 539 0.73 -19.55 39.25
C ILE A 539 -0.56 -18.72 39.17
N VAL A 540 -1.44 -19.12 38.26
CA VAL A 540 -2.86 -18.71 38.29
C VAL A 540 -3.59 -19.61 39.30
N ARG A 541 -4.27 -19.01 40.28
CA ARG A 541 -4.89 -19.75 41.39
C ARG A 541 -6.01 -20.66 40.87
N ASN A 542 -6.12 -21.86 41.45
CA ASN A 542 -7.16 -22.84 41.11
C ASN A 542 -8.53 -22.39 41.65
N GLY A 543 -9.60 -22.50 40.87
CA GLY A 543 -10.94 -22.13 41.33
C GLY A 543 -11.88 -21.83 40.18
N GLN A 544 -13.17 -22.02 40.39
CA GLN A 544 -14.19 -21.78 39.37
C GLN A 544 -14.15 -20.31 38.93
N GLY A 545 -13.96 -20.07 37.63
CA GLY A 545 -13.89 -18.73 37.05
C GLY A 545 -12.63 -17.91 37.34
N ARG A 546 -11.63 -18.41 38.09
CA ARG A 546 -10.42 -17.63 38.43
C ARG A 546 -9.56 -17.28 37.22
N LYS A 547 -9.48 -18.17 36.22
CA LYS A 547 -8.79 -17.88 34.96
C LYS A 547 -9.47 -16.74 34.19
N ASP A 548 -10.80 -16.76 34.12
CA ASP A 548 -11.58 -15.73 33.45
C ASP A 548 -11.49 -14.39 34.18
N LYS A 549 -11.62 -14.39 35.51
CA LYS A 549 -11.41 -13.21 36.34
C LYS A 549 -10.00 -12.63 36.17
N ALA A 550 -8.96 -13.48 36.12
CA ALA A 550 -7.59 -13.02 35.91
C ALA A 550 -7.40 -12.37 34.54
N ARG A 551 -7.94 -13.00 33.48
CA ARG A 551 -7.93 -12.42 32.12
C ARG A 551 -8.63 -11.07 32.08
N GLU A 552 -9.83 -11.01 32.65
CA GLU A 552 -10.66 -9.80 32.72
C GLU A 552 -9.96 -8.68 33.51
N ALA A 553 -9.40 -9.01 34.68
CA ALA A 553 -8.63 -8.08 35.51
C ALA A 553 -7.45 -7.47 34.75
N ILE A 554 -6.66 -8.31 34.03
CA ILE A 554 -5.55 -7.83 33.20
C ILE A 554 -6.08 -6.84 32.15
N GLN A 555 -7.18 -7.15 31.46
CA GLN A 555 -7.74 -6.28 30.41
C GLN A 555 -8.22 -4.93 30.98
N HIS A 556 -8.94 -4.94 32.10
CA HIS A 556 -9.47 -3.72 32.73
C HIS A 556 -8.37 -2.82 33.28
N LEU A 557 -7.41 -3.38 34.01
CA LEU A 557 -6.28 -2.63 34.56
C LEU A 557 -5.39 -2.06 33.45
N SER A 558 -5.15 -2.83 32.38
CA SER A 558 -4.39 -2.36 31.22
C SER A 558 -5.11 -1.23 30.49
N LYS A 559 -6.43 -1.35 30.27
CA LYS A 559 -7.24 -0.30 29.64
C LYS A 559 -7.19 1.01 30.41
N ARG A 560 -7.23 0.96 31.75
CA ARG A 560 -7.11 2.15 32.61
C ARG A 560 -5.75 2.85 32.44
N LEU A 561 -4.67 2.08 32.36
CA LEU A 561 -3.31 2.60 32.19
C LEU A 561 -3.02 3.08 30.76
N GLY A 562 -3.77 2.57 29.78
CA GLY A 562 -3.61 2.86 28.36
C GLY A 562 -2.84 1.75 27.66
N ILE A 563 -3.37 1.30 26.52
CA ILE A 563 -2.75 0.27 25.68
C ILE A 563 -2.31 0.93 24.37
N THR A 564 -1.01 0.89 24.10
CA THR A 564 -0.48 1.39 22.83
C THR A 564 -0.92 0.46 21.69
N GLN A 565 -1.48 1.01 20.62
CA GLN A 565 -1.81 0.25 19.42
C GLN A 565 -0.70 0.44 18.40
N ARG A 566 -0.15 -0.65 17.85
CA ARG A 566 0.80 -0.58 16.75
C ARG A 566 0.54 -1.66 15.70
N THR A 567 0.89 -1.36 14.46
CA THR A 567 0.87 -2.32 13.36
C THR A 567 2.31 -2.66 13.01
N VAL A 568 2.61 -3.96 12.99
CA VAL A 568 3.91 -4.48 12.56
C VAL A 568 3.70 -5.19 11.23
N TYR A 569 4.34 -4.70 10.17
CA TYR A 569 4.25 -5.32 8.86
C TYR A 569 5.25 -6.47 8.75
N ALA A 570 4.80 -7.61 8.26
CA ALA A 570 5.61 -8.83 8.11
C ALA A 570 5.99 -9.10 6.64
N HIS A 571 6.14 -8.03 5.85
CA HIS A 571 6.57 -8.09 4.46
C HIS A 571 7.29 -6.79 4.05
N THR A 572 8.13 -6.87 3.00
CA THR A 572 8.77 -5.69 2.39
C THR A 572 7.84 -5.01 1.36
N GLY A 573 8.30 -3.92 0.75
CA GLY A 573 7.67 -3.37 -0.45
C GLY A 573 6.63 -2.28 -0.17
N TRP A 574 5.87 -1.90 -1.19
CA TRP A 574 5.05 -0.69 -1.12
C TRP A 574 3.78 -0.88 -0.28
N LEU A 575 3.47 0.12 0.53
CA LEU A 575 2.23 0.25 1.27
C LEU A 575 1.66 1.65 1.01
N MET A 576 0.35 1.74 0.78
CA MET A 576 -0.35 3.02 0.79
C MET A 576 -0.69 3.38 2.23
N HIS A 577 0.18 4.16 2.87
CA HIS A 577 -0.04 4.64 4.23
C HIS A 577 -1.08 5.78 4.23
N PRO A 578 -2.07 5.78 5.14
CA PRO A 578 -3.09 6.83 5.20
C PRO A 578 -2.54 8.26 5.31
N ASP A 579 -1.50 8.44 6.13
CA ASP A 579 -0.95 9.76 6.45
C ASP A 579 0.27 10.16 5.60
N HIS A 580 0.97 9.19 5.01
CA HIS A 580 2.27 9.40 4.35
C HIS A 580 2.25 9.09 2.86
N GLY A 581 1.11 8.59 2.34
CA GLY A 581 1.02 8.15 0.96
C GLY A 581 1.84 6.87 0.72
N PRO A 582 2.49 6.71 -0.45
CA PRO A 582 3.30 5.52 -0.73
C PRO A 582 4.54 5.49 0.18
N VAL A 583 4.63 4.45 1.00
CA VAL A 583 5.81 4.15 1.83
C VAL A 583 6.35 2.78 1.47
N TYR A 584 7.66 2.62 1.51
CA TYR A 584 8.34 1.36 1.23
C TYR A 584 8.78 0.71 2.54
N LEU A 585 8.25 -0.49 2.79
CA LEU A 585 8.50 -1.25 4.00
C LEU A 585 9.83 -2.01 3.89
N THR A 586 10.71 -1.78 4.86
CA THR A 586 11.97 -2.50 5.06
C THR A 586 12.16 -2.74 6.55
N ALA A 587 12.94 -3.77 6.93
CA ALA A 587 13.24 -4.05 8.34
C ALA A 587 14.20 -3.01 8.97
N GLY A 588 14.71 -2.06 8.17
CA GLY A 588 15.48 -0.90 8.62
C GLY A 588 14.57 0.32 8.68
N ALA A 589 14.90 1.37 7.92
CA ALA A 589 14.03 2.52 7.76
C ALA A 589 12.83 2.19 6.84
N VAL A 590 11.63 2.61 7.26
CA VAL A 590 10.46 2.68 6.37
C VAL A 590 10.55 3.97 5.59
N ILE A 591 10.63 3.91 4.26
CA ILE A 591 11.02 5.07 3.44
C ILE A 591 9.80 5.63 2.70
N GLY A 592 9.47 6.90 2.91
CA GLY A 592 8.48 7.66 2.13
C GLY A 592 9.13 8.71 1.23
N ALA A 593 8.32 9.54 0.57
CA ALA A 593 8.80 10.59 -0.34
C ALA A 593 9.73 11.63 0.33
N ARG A 594 9.64 11.77 1.66
CA ARG A 594 10.41 12.73 2.46
C ARG A 594 11.47 12.07 3.37
N GLY A 595 11.89 10.84 3.09
CA GLY A 595 12.85 10.10 3.93
C GLY A 595 12.15 9.09 4.85
N ALA A 596 12.78 8.73 5.97
CA ALA A 596 12.20 7.74 6.88
C ALA A 596 10.88 8.21 7.52
N VAL A 597 9.96 7.27 7.68
CA VAL A 597 8.65 7.43 8.33
C VAL A 597 8.70 6.80 9.71
N GLN A 598 8.37 7.60 10.72
CA GLN A 598 8.34 7.18 12.12
C GLN A 598 7.00 6.48 12.45
N GLY A 599 7.01 5.57 13.43
CA GLY A 599 5.79 4.92 13.94
C GLY A 599 5.25 3.78 13.07
N VAL A 600 5.94 3.42 11.97
CA VAL A 600 5.67 2.23 11.17
C VAL A 600 6.77 1.21 11.43
N GLU A 601 6.41 0.03 11.94
CA GLU A 601 7.36 -1.03 12.27
C GLU A 601 7.26 -2.18 11.26
N VAL A 602 8.40 -2.78 10.92
CA VAL A 602 8.50 -3.94 10.04
C VAL A 602 9.30 -5.04 10.74
N ASP A 603 8.75 -6.24 10.81
CA ASP A 603 9.45 -7.43 11.30
C ASP A 603 9.19 -8.61 10.35
N LEU A 604 10.21 -8.96 9.59
CA LEU A 604 10.22 -10.05 8.61
C LEU A 604 10.60 -11.39 9.26
N GLY A 605 10.99 -11.35 10.54
CA GLY A 605 11.50 -12.47 11.31
C GLY A 605 13.01 -12.68 11.17
N PRO A 606 13.57 -13.59 12.00
CA PRO A 606 15.00 -13.87 12.02
C PRO A 606 15.54 -14.29 10.65
N GLY A 607 16.68 -13.73 10.26
CA GLY A 607 17.30 -13.98 8.96
C GLY A 607 16.85 -12.99 7.87
N LEU A 608 15.53 -12.78 7.71
CA LEU A 608 14.98 -11.84 6.73
C LEU A 608 15.01 -10.39 7.18
N ASN A 609 15.16 -10.11 8.48
CA ASN A 609 15.40 -8.73 8.97
C ASN A 609 16.70 -8.10 8.44
N ALA A 610 17.54 -8.86 7.71
CA ALA A 610 18.64 -8.30 6.92
C ALA A 610 18.16 -7.52 5.67
N TYR A 611 16.88 -7.60 5.28
CA TYR A 611 16.24 -6.68 4.33
C TYR A 611 16.02 -5.30 4.99
N ALA A 612 17.11 -4.66 5.40
CA ALA A 612 17.12 -3.41 6.13
C ALA A 612 17.83 -2.33 5.31
N LEU A 613 17.07 -1.36 4.82
CA LEU A 613 17.63 -0.17 4.19
C LEU A 613 17.90 0.92 5.24
N PRO A 614 18.97 1.71 5.08
CA PRO A 614 19.21 2.88 5.93
C PRO A 614 18.19 3.99 5.64
N ASP A 615 18.09 4.99 6.52
CA ASP A 615 17.43 6.25 6.15
C ASP A 615 18.32 6.97 5.13
N PRO A 616 17.83 7.27 3.92
CA PRO A 616 18.61 8.02 2.93
C PRO A 616 19.00 9.44 3.40
N GLN A 617 18.44 9.94 4.51
CA GLN A 617 18.75 11.26 5.08
C GLN A 617 19.76 11.24 6.24
N ASP A 618 20.21 10.08 6.71
CA ASP A 618 21.19 9.99 7.81
C ASP A 618 22.60 10.48 7.40
N GLY A 619 22.88 10.59 6.09
CA GLY A 619 24.17 11.04 5.53
C GLY A 619 24.07 12.33 4.71
N GLU A 620 25.22 12.79 4.22
CA GLU A 620 25.28 13.95 3.32
C GLU A 620 24.75 13.57 1.91
N GLU A 621 24.23 14.53 1.15
CA GLU A 621 23.76 14.26 -0.22
C GLU A 621 24.83 13.62 -1.12
N GLU A 622 26.11 13.93 -0.87
CA GLU A 622 27.23 13.37 -1.62
C GLU A 622 27.41 11.88 -1.35
N ASP A 623 27.06 11.37 -0.17
CA ASP A 623 27.15 9.95 0.17
C ASP A 623 26.20 9.13 -0.71
N VAL A 624 24.98 9.63 -0.95
CA VAL A 624 24.02 9.02 -1.88
C VAL A 624 24.56 9.06 -3.31
N ARG A 625 25.18 10.16 -3.75
CA ARG A 625 25.78 10.26 -5.09
C ARG A 625 26.92 9.26 -5.27
N GLN A 626 27.81 9.14 -4.28
CA GLN A 626 28.90 8.16 -4.31
C GLN A 626 28.37 6.73 -4.31
N ALA A 627 27.34 6.45 -3.52
CA ALA A 627 26.66 5.16 -3.50
C ALA A 627 26.08 4.79 -4.87
N VAL A 628 25.41 5.72 -5.55
CA VAL A 628 24.91 5.52 -6.92
C VAL A 628 26.04 5.25 -7.92
N ARG A 629 27.15 5.98 -7.84
CA ARG A 629 28.34 5.74 -8.68
C ARG A 629 28.95 4.36 -8.40
N ALA A 630 29.01 3.95 -7.13
CA ALA A 630 29.50 2.63 -6.74
C ALA A 630 28.61 1.50 -7.30
N SER A 631 27.29 1.65 -7.24
CA SER A 631 26.35 0.70 -7.86
C SER A 631 26.55 0.57 -9.37
N LEU A 632 26.80 1.68 -10.08
CA LEU A 632 27.12 1.66 -11.51
C LEU A 632 28.48 1.00 -11.80
N ALA A 633 29.47 1.20 -10.94
CA ALA A 633 30.80 0.60 -11.07
C ALA A 633 30.78 -0.94 -10.96
N LEU A 634 29.75 -1.55 -10.36
CA LEU A 634 29.58 -3.01 -10.35
C LEU A 634 29.46 -3.61 -11.76
N LEU A 635 29.04 -2.83 -12.76
CA LEU A 635 29.02 -3.26 -14.16
C LEU A 635 30.42 -3.54 -14.72
N GLU A 636 31.49 -3.07 -14.06
CA GLU A 636 32.87 -3.35 -14.47
C GLU A 636 33.39 -4.69 -13.91
N LEU A 637 32.69 -5.31 -12.95
CA LEU A 637 33.08 -6.61 -12.35
C LEU A 637 32.65 -7.82 -13.18
N ALA A 638 31.84 -7.61 -14.23
CA ALA A 638 31.33 -8.68 -15.08
C ALA A 638 31.12 -8.19 -16.52
N PRO A 639 31.19 -9.08 -17.52
CA PRO A 639 30.76 -8.74 -18.87
C PRO A 639 29.32 -8.24 -18.89
N ASP A 640 28.99 -7.35 -19.81
CA ASP A 640 27.67 -6.69 -19.87
C ASP A 640 26.51 -7.69 -19.95
N ALA A 641 26.68 -8.78 -20.69
CA ALA A 641 25.70 -9.87 -20.78
C ALA A 641 25.37 -10.53 -19.43
N VAL A 642 26.19 -10.31 -18.40
CA VAL A 642 25.97 -10.77 -17.02
C VAL A 642 25.63 -9.60 -16.09
N GLY A 643 26.44 -8.54 -16.09
CA GLY A 643 26.27 -7.40 -15.19
C GLY A 643 24.97 -6.64 -15.41
N VAL A 644 24.61 -6.38 -16.67
CA VAL A 644 23.42 -5.58 -17.02
C VAL A 644 22.12 -6.29 -16.58
N PRO A 645 21.85 -7.55 -16.94
CA PRO A 645 20.62 -8.21 -16.49
C PRO A 645 20.49 -8.31 -14.97
N VAL A 646 21.61 -8.57 -14.28
CA VAL A 646 21.64 -8.79 -12.83
C VAL A 646 21.43 -7.48 -12.06
N LEU A 647 22.14 -6.40 -12.42
CA LEU A 647 21.92 -5.08 -11.80
C LEU A 647 20.54 -4.52 -12.15
N GLY A 648 20.08 -4.75 -13.39
CA GLY A 648 18.74 -4.36 -13.84
C GLY A 648 17.65 -5.00 -13.00
N ALA A 649 17.83 -6.24 -12.56
CA ALA A 649 16.87 -6.92 -11.69
C ALA A 649 16.77 -6.28 -10.29
N ALA A 650 17.88 -5.82 -9.72
CA ALA A 650 17.88 -5.14 -8.43
C ALA A 650 17.08 -3.84 -8.49
N TYR A 651 17.31 -3.00 -9.51
CA TYR A 651 16.58 -1.73 -9.66
C TYR A 651 15.18 -1.87 -10.29
N ARG A 652 14.89 -2.99 -10.95
CA ARG A 652 13.54 -3.30 -11.43
C ARG A 652 12.63 -3.73 -10.27
N ALA A 653 13.15 -4.45 -9.29
CA ALA A 653 12.36 -5.03 -8.21
C ALA A 653 11.49 -4.05 -7.39
N PRO A 654 11.94 -2.85 -6.97
CA PRO A 654 11.12 -1.90 -6.23
C PRO A 654 10.08 -1.19 -7.11
N LEU A 655 10.10 -1.32 -8.42
CA LEU A 655 9.07 -0.71 -9.28
C LEU A 655 7.76 -1.50 -9.26
N GLY A 656 7.77 -2.72 -8.74
CA GLY A 656 6.60 -3.58 -8.56
C GLY A 656 6.85 -5.02 -8.97
N ARG A 657 5.80 -5.85 -8.96
CA ARG A 657 5.88 -7.27 -9.30
C ARG A 657 6.48 -7.53 -10.70
N ALA A 658 7.28 -8.60 -10.80
CA ALA A 658 7.77 -9.18 -12.05
C ALA A 658 7.10 -10.55 -12.32
N ASP A 659 6.91 -10.92 -13.57
CA ASP A 659 6.33 -12.20 -14.01
C ASP A 659 7.37 -13.15 -14.64
N PHE A 660 8.64 -12.88 -14.38
CA PHE A 660 9.80 -13.65 -14.80
C PHE A 660 10.81 -13.76 -13.65
N ALA A 661 11.74 -14.70 -13.77
CA ALA A 661 12.91 -14.79 -12.89
C ALA A 661 14.21 -14.61 -13.69
N VAL A 662 15.24 -14.04 -13.05
CA VAL A 662 16.58 -13.93 -13.65
C VAL A 662 17.39 -15.17 -13.28
N TRP A 663 17.96 -15.84 -14.27
CA TRP A 663 18.54 -17.16 -14.11
C TRP A 663 20.00 -17.19 -14.57
N ALA A 664 20.93 -16.97 -13.64
CA ALA A 664 22.36 -17.01 -13.96
C ALA A 664 22.87 -18.44 -13.95
N THR A 665 23.25 -18.93 -15.14
CA THR A 665 23.65 -20.33 -15.36
C THR A 665 25.11 -20.44 -15.73
N GLY A 666 25.81 -21.43 -15.18
CA GLY A 666 27.20 -21.74 -15.54
C GLY A 666 27.81 -22.73 -14.57
N GLU A 667 28.95 -23.31 -14.91
CA GLU A 667 29.61 -24.32 -14.06
C GLU A 667 30.01 -23.78 -12.68
N THR A 668 30.28 -24.70 -11.75
CA THR A 668 30.85 -24.38 -10.44
C THR A 668 32.16 -23.59 -10.61
N GLY A 669 32.45 -22.67 -9.67
CA GLY A 669 33.73 -21.94 -9.65
C GLY A 669 33.81 -20.71 -10.54
N ARG A 670 32.73 -20.33 -11.24
CA ARG A 670 32.68 -19.13 -12.09
C ARG A 670 32.36 -17.81 -11.36
N ASN A 671 32.30 -17.83 -10.02
CA ASN A 671 32.01 -16.68 -9.15
C ASN A 671 30.62 -16.04 -9.29
N LYS A 672 29.60 -16.80 -9.71
CA LYS A 672 28.19 -16.32 -9.83
C LYS A 672 27.65 -15.78 -8.50
N THR A 673 27.67 -16.61 -7.46
CA THR A 673 27.21 -16.27 -6.09
C THR A 673 27.96 -15.08 -5.50
N ALA A 674 29.24 -14.90 -5.86
CA ALA A 674 30.04 -13.76 -5.39
C ALA A 674 29.50 -12.43 -5.92
N LEU A 675 29.22 -12.34 -7.23
CA LEU A 675 28.59 -11.16 -7.83
C LEU A 675 27.16 -10.95 -7.27
N MET A 676 26.38 -12.02 -7.17
CA MET A 676 24.99 -11.95 -6.70
C MET A 676 24.89 -11.50 -5.24
N GLY A 677 25.88 -11.80 -4.40
CA GLY A 677 25.98 -11.26 -3.05
C GLY A 677 26.06 -9.74 -3.02
N LEU A 678 26.86 -9.12 -3.88
CA LEU A 678 26.97 -7.66 -4.01
C LEU A 678 25.64 -7.04 -4.48
N ILE A 679 24.94 -7.73 -5.37
CA ILE A 679 23.67 -7.27 -5.93
C ILE A 679 22.56 -7.37 -4.87
N GLN A 680 22.52 -8.45 -4.10
CA GLN A 680 21.60 -8.61 -2.97
C GLN A 680 21.86 -7.58 -1.85
N ALA A 681 23.10 -7.12 -1.68
CA ALA A 681 23.46 -6.09 -0.71
C ALA A 681 22.81 -4.71 -0.96
N HIS A 682 22.23 -4.48 -2.14
CA HIS A 682 21.35 -3.32 -2.37
C HIS A 682 20.13 -3.33 -1.45
N TYR A 683 19.75 -4.49 -0.90
CA TYR A 683 18.61 -4.61 0.02
C TYR A 683 19.01 -4.68 1.50
N GLY A 684 20.29 -4.49 1.81
CA GLY A 684 20.80 -4.42 3.17
C GLY A 684 22.28 -4.79 3.28
N ALA A 685 23.01 -4.09 4.14
CA ALA A 685 24.46 -4.26 4.34
C ALA A 685 24.87 -5.65 4.85
N ASP A 686 23.92 -6.36 5.45
CA ASP A 686 24.09 -7.68 6.05
C ASP A 686 24.23 -8.81 5.02
N TRP A 687 23.86 -8.57 3.76
CA TRP A 687 23.92 -9.57 2.69
C TRP A 687 25.31 -9.68 2.09
N ASN A 688 25.75 -10.90 1.84
CA ASN A 688 27.03 -11.18 1.17
C ASN A 688 27.01 -12.59 0.56
N ARG A 689 28.10 -13.00 -0.10
CA ARG A 689 28.18 -14.32 -0.75
C ARG A 689 27.99 -15.53 0.19
N HIS A 690 28.14 -15.34 1.50
CA HIS A 690 27.99 -16.40 2.52
C HIS A 690 26.65 -16.32 3.27
N ARG A 691 25.92 -15.22 3.10
CA ARG A 691 24.61 -14.98 3.71
C ARG A 691 23.71 -14.44 2.63
N LEU A 692 22.95 -15.33 2.01
CA LEU A 692 21.90 -15.01 1.04
C LEU A 692 20.52 -15.36 1.64
N PRO A 693 19.43 -14.77 1.11
CA PRO A 693 18.10 -14.92 1.70
C PRO A 693 17.59 -16.35 1.72
N GLU A 694 17.88 -17.12 0.66
CA GLU A 694 17.29 -18.43 0.46
C GLU A 694 18.15 -19.32 -0.44
N GLY A 695 17.95 -20.65 -0.35
CA GLY A 695 18.61 -21.63 -1.21
C GLY A 695 17.68 -22.73 -1.70
N TRP A 696 18.00 -23.36 -2.83
CA TRP A 696 17.13 -24.37 -3.46
C TRP A 696 16.99 -25.68 -2.68
N LEU A 697 17.81 -25.89 -1.64
CA LEU A 697 17.68 -27.00 -0.71
C LEU A 697 16.50 -26.84 0.28
N SER A 698 15.93 -25.64 0.38
CA SER A 698 14.78 -25.36 1.22
C SER A 698 13.51 -26.07 0.75
N THR A 699 12.57 -26.27 1.69
CA THR A 699 11.28 -26.89 1.38
C THR A 699 10.41 -25.95 0.53
N ALA A 700 9.51 -26.51 -0.28
CA ALA A 700 8.61 -25.71 -1.14
C ALA A 700 7.79 -24.67 -0.37
N ASN A 701 7.33 -25.00 0.85
CA ASN A 701 6.56 -24.07 1.67
C ASN A 701 7.42 -22.92 2.21
N ALA A 702 8.70 -23.18 2.51
CA ALA A 702 9.63 -22.13 2.91
C ALA A 702 9.87 -21.17 1.74
N LEU A 703 10.19 -21.69 0.55
CA LEU A 703 10.34 -20.88 -0.68
C LEU A 703 9.09 -20.05 -0.98
N GLU A 704 7.90 -20.63 -0.87
CA GLU A 704 6.61 -19.96 -1.11
C GLU A 704 6.37 -18.84 -0.08
N LYS A 705 6.66 -19.09 1.21
CA LYS A 705 6.54 -18.09 2.27
C LYS A 705 7.55 -16.95 2.09
N THR A 706 8.83 -17.25 1.88
CA THR A 706 9.88 -16.26 1.65
C THR A 706 9.56 -15.39 0.44
N ALA A 707 9.18 -15.99 -0.69
CA ALA A 707 8.80 -15.25 -1.90
C ALA A 707 7.54 -14.38 -1.73
N HIS A 708 6.66 -14.73 -0.80
CA HIS A 708 5.53 -13.89 -0.42
C HIS A 708 5.97 -12.73 0.47
N THR A 709 6.73 -13.00 1.54
CA THR A 709 7.24 -11.99 2.49
C THR A 709 8.08 -10.93 1.77
N ILE A 710 8.90 -11.33 0.80
CA ILE A 710 9.73 -10.41 0.00
C ILE A 710 8.90 -9.87 -1.16
N LYS A 711 8.18 -8.77 -0.90
CA LYS A 711 7.38 -8.03 -1.87
C LYS A 711 8.15 -6.81 -2.39
N ASP A 712 8.02 -6.54 -3.70
CA ASP A 712 8.68 -5.41 -4.40
C ASP A 712 10.18 -5.27 -4.08
N ALA A 713 10.87 -6.40 -3.89
CA ALA A 713 12.29 -6.48 -3.57
C ALA A 713 12.92 -7.67 -4.29
N LEU A 714 14.26 -7.69 -4.39
CA LEU A 714 14.98 -8.79 -5.00
C LEU A 714 15.08 -9.95 -4.02
N LEU A 715 14.64 -11.13 -4.45
CA LEU A 715 14.83 -12.39 -3.74
C LEU A 715 15.83 -13.26 -4.50
N MET A 716 17.03 -13.38 -3.95
CA MET A 716 18.04 -14.33 -4.42
C MET A 716 17.82 -15.72 -3.81
N ILE A 717 17.63 -16.73 -4.67
CA ILE A 717 17.56 -18.14 -4.30
C ILE A 717 18.80 -18.84 -4.87
N ASP A 718 19.76 -19.15 -4.01
CA ASP A 718 21.08 -19.61 -4.45
C ASP A 718 21.14 -21.13 -4.72
N ASP A 719 22.08 -21.48 -5.60
CA ASP A 719 22.63 -22.81 -5.82
C ASP A 719 21.63 -23.87 -6.30
N PHE A 720 21.00 -23.63 -7.46
CA PHE A 720 20.24 -24.68 -8.13
C PHE A 720 21.17 -25.71 -8.78
N LYS A 721 21.48 -26.76 -8.02
CA LYS A 721 22.26 -27.92 -8.45
C LYS A 721 21.54 -29.23 -8.10
N PRO A 722 20.57 -29.68 -8.91
CA PRO A 722 19.85 -30.92 -8.63
C PRO A 722 20.80 -32.11 -8.76
N GLY A 723 21.03 -32.81 -7.65
CA GLY A 723 21.87 -34.00 -7.56
C GLY A 723 21.33 -35.01 -6.55
N GLY A 724 21.91 -36.22 -6.52
CA GLY A 724 21.48 -37.30 -5.61
C GLY A 724 20.55 -38.31 -6.29
N SER A 725 19.61 -38.87 -5.51
CA SER A 725 18.68 -39.88 -6.03
C SER A 725 17.73 -39.28 -7.07
N GLN A 726 17.16 -40.11 -7.94
CA GLN A 726 16.16 -39.66 -8.93
C GLN A 726 14.97 -38.95 -8.27
N THR A 727 14.61 -39.37 -7.05
CA THR A 727 13.55 -38.76 -6.24
C THR A 727 13.92 -37.34 -5.80
N ASP A 728 15.17 -37.13 -5.37
CA ASP A 728 15.65 -35.80 -4.94
C ASP A 728 15.73 -34.84 -6.11
N VAL A 729 16.24 -35.30 -7.26
CA VAL A 729 16.27 -34.54 -8.52
C VAL A 729 14.85 -34.16 -8.96
N ASN A 730 13.91 -35.10 -8.93
CA ASN A 730 12.51 -34.84 -9.27
C ASN A 730 11.85 -33.85 -8.29
N ARG A 731 12.16 -33.94 -7.00
CA ARG A 731 11.67 -33.00 -5.98
C ARG A 731 12.21 -31.59 -6.23
N ALA A 732 13.51 -31.46 -6.50
CA ALA A 732 14.14 -30.16 -6.80
C ALA A 732 13.51 -29.50 -8.03
N HIS A 733 13.34 -30.24 -9.12
CA HIS A 733 12.65 -29.73 -10.32
C HIS A 733 11.16 -29.44 -10.08
N GLY A 734 10.50 -30.21 -9.21
CA GLY A 734 9.13 -29.96 -8.80
C GLY A 734 8.99 -28.66 -8.00
N ASN A 735 9.93 -28.36 -7.10
CA ASN A 735 9.97 -27.09 -6.37
C ASN A 735 10.23 -25.93 -7.34
N LEU A 736 11.24 -26.05 -8.20
CA LEU A 736 11.55 -25.06 -9.24
C LEU A 736 10.33 -24.72 -10.11
N THR A 737 9.65 -25.75 -10.62
CA THR A 737 8.47 -25.56 -11.47
C THR A 737 7.37 -24.81 -10.73
N LYS A 738 7.13 -25.13 -9.45
CA LYS A 738 6.13 -24.44 -8.63
C LYS A 738 6.50 -22.97 -8.39
N THR A 739 7.76 -22.69 -8.07
CA THR A 739 8.24 -21.32 -7.83
C THR A 739 8.11 -20.47 -9.10
N LEU A 740 8.58 -20.98 -10.26
CA LEU A 740 8.49 -20.25 -11.53
C LEU A 740 7.04 -20.06 -11.99
N GLN A 741 6.16 -21.04 -11.77
CA GLN A 741 4.72 -20.88 -11.99
C GLN A 741 4.14 -19.77 -11.12
N GLY A 742 4.44 -19.77 -9.82
CA GLY A 742 3.97 -18.74 -8.89
C GLY A 742 4.42 -17.33 -9.28
N VAL A 743 5.69 -17.19 -9.69
CA VAL A 743 6.25 -15.90 -10.17
C VAL A 743 5.50 -15.42 -11.41
N ALA A 744 5.34 -16.27 -12.42
CA ALA A 744 4.69 -15.89 -13.67
C ALA A 744 3.19 -15.59 -13.50
N ASP A 745 2.47 -16.47 -12.81
CA ASP A 745 1.01 -16.43 -12.76
C ASP A 745 0.52 -15.44 -11.68
N GLY A 746 1.33 -15.19 -10.65
CA GLY A 746 0.99 -14.23 -9.58
C GLY A 746 -0.08 -14.72 -8.63
N THR A 747 -0.27 -16.03 -8.59
CA THR A 747 -1.29 -16.67 -7.77
C THR A 747 -0.61 -17.61 -6.80
N GLY A 748 -1.02 -17.52 -5.53
CA GLY A 748 -0.67 -18.51 -4.52
C GLY A 748 -1.71 -19.62 -4.51
N ARG A 749 -1.31 -20.85 -4.18
CA ARG A 749 -2.26 -21.96 -4.07
C ARG A 749 -2.92 -21.95 -2.69
N GLY A 750 -4.20 -21.61 -2.64
CA GLY A 750 -4.99 -21.73 -1.42
C GLY A 750 -5.01 -23.17 -0.91
N ARG A 751 -4.86 -23.34 0.41
CA ARG A 751 -4.90 -24.66 1.05
C ARG A 751 -6.00 -24.69 2.10
N MET A 752 -6.53 -25.86 2.37
CA MET A 752 -7.43 -26.05 3.50
C MET A 752 -6.60 -26.40 4.72
N GLY A 753 -6.69 -25.60 5.79
CA GLY A 753 -6.04 -25.87 7.06
C GLY A 753 -6.60 -27.13 7.73
N ILE A 754 -5.88 -27.65 8.72
CA ILE A 754 -6.32 -28.80 9.55
C ILE A 754 -7.62 -28.48 10.31
N ASP A 755 -7.90 -27.20 10.53
CA ASP A 755 -9.10 -26.62 11.11
C ASP A 755 -10.24 -26.42 10.09
N ARG A 756 -10.08 -26.92 8.85
CA ARG A 756 -10.99 -26.75 7.70
C ARG A 756 -11.22 -25.30 7.26
N LYS A 757 -10.43 -24.34 7.73
CA LYS A 757 -10.45 -22.97 7.21
C LYS A 757 -9.66 -22.88 5.91
N ARG A 758 -10.11 -22.03 4.98
CA ARG A 758 -9.34 -21.72 3.77
C ARG A 758 -8.17 -20.82 4.17
N GLN A 759 -6.95 -21.26 3.92
CA GLN A 759 -5.76 -20.43 3.98
C GLN A 759 -5.55 -19.75 2.63
N ALA A 760 -5.32 -18.44 2.66
CA ALA A 760 -4.96 -17.68 1.48
C ALA A 760 -3.71 -18.26 0.83
N GLY A 761 -3.67 -18.26 -0.50
CA GLY A 761 -2.49 -18.69 -1.24
C GLY A 761 -1.41 -17.62 -1.16
N LEU A 762 -0.18 -18.02 -0.81
CA LEU A 762 0.96 -17.12 -0.72
C LEU A 762 1.62 -16.96 -2.11
N ALA A 763 1.21 -15.93 -2.85
CA ALA A 763 1.81 -15.63 -4.15
C ALA A 763 3.20 -14.98 -3.98
N PRO A 764 4.19 -15.30 -4.83
CA PRO A 764 5.41 -14.51 -4.96
C PRO A 764 5.13 -13.06 -5.34
N ARG A 765 5.75 -12.10 -4.63
CA ARG A 765 5.48 -10.65 -4.81
C ARG A 765 6.71 -9.81 -5.17
N GLY A 766 7.91 -10.39 -5.13
CA GLY A 766 9.17 -9.74 -5.52
C GLY A 766 9.70 -10.20 -6.87
N THR A 767 10.88 -9.71 -7.24
CA THR A 767 11.64 -10.23 -8.39
C THR A 767 12.54 -11.36 -7.92
N VAL A 768 12.46 -12.53 -8.57
CA VAL A 768 13.28 -13.69 -8.20
C VAL A 768 14.53 -13.74 -9.07
N MET A 769 15.68 -13.97 -8.44
CA MET A 769 16.94 -14.27 -9.10
C MET A 769 17.50 -15.57 -8.56
N SER A 770 18.15 -16.36 -9.42
CA SER A 770 18.77 -17.62 -9.03
C SER A 770 20.14 -17.79 -9.66
N SER A 771 21.06 -18.40 -8.91
CA SER A 771 22.26 -19.02 -9.47
C SER A 771 21.99 -20.50 -9.75
N SER A 772 22.59 -21.04 -10.81
CA SER A 772 22.42 -22.44 -11.18
C SER A 772 23.60 -23.01 -11.94
N GLU A 773 23.74 -24.33 -11.92
CA GLU A 773 24.63 -25.05 -12.85
C GLU A 773 23.91 -25.54 -14.11
N THR A 774 22.59 -25.68 -14.04
CA THR A 774 21.76 -26.21 -15.12
C THR A 774 20.54 -25.34 -15.36
N LEU A 775 20.08 -25.30 -16.61
CA LEU A 775 18.82 -24.64 -16.97
C LEU A 775 17.59 -25.37 -16.40
N PRO A 776 16.46 -24.67 -16.17
CA PRO A 776 15.19 -25.30 -15.84
C PRO A 776 14.78 -26.31 -16.93
N ARG A 777 14.21 -27.44 -16.52
CA ARG A 777 13.66 -28.44 -17.46
C ARG A 777 12.30 -27.98 -18.00
N GLY A 778 12.09 -28.21 -19.30
CA GLY A 778 10.83 -27.99 -20.00
C GLY A 778 10.64 -26.57 -20.54
N HIS A 779 10.09 -26.47 -21.75
CA HIS A 779 9.90 -25.21 -22.48
C HIS A 779 9.16 -24.14 -21.67
N SER A 780 8.07 -24.51 -20.98
CA SER A 780 7.28 -23.55 -20.20
C SER A 780 8.07 -22.91 -19.06
N ASN A 781 8.96 -23.67 -18.40
CA ASN A 781 9.81 -23.12 -17.33
C ASN A 781 10.91 -22.22 -17.91
N ARG A 782 11.52 -22.59 -19.04
CA ARG A 782 12.53 -21.78 -19.71
C ARG A 782 11.97 -20.47 -20.27
N ALA A 783 10.71 -20.46 -20.71
CA ALA A 783 10.02 -19.25 -21.16
C ALA A 783 9.70 -18.26 -20.03
N ARG A 784 9.82 -18.67 -18.75
CA ARG A 784 9.56 -17.84 -17.56
C ARG A 784 10.84 -17.28 -16.94
N VAL A 785 12.00 -17.56 -17.52
CA VAL A 785 13.28 -17.04 -17.05
C VAL A 785 13.97 -16.20 -18.10
N VAL A 786 14.72 -15.20 -17.65
CA VAL A 786 15.76 -14.52 -18.44
C VAL A 786 17.06 -15.27 -18.17
N VAL A 787 17.58 -15.96 -19.18
CA VAL A 787 18.80 -16.76 -19.05
C VAL A 787 20.02 -15.86 -19.13
N VAL A 788 20.86 -15.89 -18.11
CA VAL A 788 22.11 -15.13 -18.04
C VAL A 788 23.28 -16.12 -18.03
N PRO A 789 23.87 -16.46 -19.19
CA PRO A 789 24.96 -17.42 -19.27
C PRO A 789 26.26 -16.81 -18.74
N VAL A 790 26.83 -17.44 -17.72
CA VAL A 790 28.14 -17.10 -17.16
C VAL A 790 29.14 -18.10 -17.71
N GLU A 791 29.69 -17.81 -18.89
CA GLU A 791 30.56 -18.72 -19.65
C GLU A 791 31.98 -18.83 -19.10
N ARG A 792 32.47 -17.76 -18.50
CA ARG A 792 33.83 -17.65 -17.97
C ARG A 792 33.78 -17.27 -16.50
N LYS A 793 34.91 -17.47 -15.82
CA LYS A 793 35.08 -17.00 -14.46
C LYS A 793 35.00 -15.47 -14.43
N LEU A 794 34.09 -14.91 -13.64
CA LEU A 794 33.93 -13.45 -13.54
C LEU A 794 35.20 -12.83 -12.93
N ILE A 795 35.63 -13.36 -11.78
CA ILE A 795 36.82 -12.90 -11.05
C ILE A 795 38.03 -13.74 -11.49
N HIS A 796 38.70 -13.32 -12.56
CA HIS A 796 39.73 -14.13 -13.24
C HIS A 796 41.14 -13.53 -13.21
N ASN A 797 41.32 -12.29 -12.72
CA ASN A 797 42.62 -11.63 -12.63
C ASN A 797 42.77 -10.84 -11.30
N PRO A 798 43.99 -10.45 -10.90
CA PRO A 798 44.22 -9.73 -9.64
C PRO A 798 43.50 -8.38 -9.53
N ALA A 799 43.37 -7.62 -10.62
CA ALA A 799 42.68 -6.33 -10.62
C ALA A 799 41.17 -6.50 -10.35
N MET A 800 40.53 -7.47 -11.00
CA MET A 800 39.13 -7.84 -10.76
C MET A 800 38.93 -8.39 -9.34
N SER A 801 39.91 -9.12 -8.82
CA SER A 801 39.86 -9.58 -7.43
C SER A 801 39.93 -8.41 -6.44
N ALA A 802 40.80 -7.43 -6.68
CA ALA A 802 40.90 -6.23 -5.84
C ALA A 802 39.61 -5.41 -5.89
N ALA A 803 39.10 -5.12 -7.09
CA ALA A 803 37.84 -4.41 -7.29
C ALA A 803 36.65 -5.14 -6.65
N TYR A 804 36.63 -6.47 -6.70
CA TYR A 804 35.62 -7.27 -6.02
C TYR A 804 35.69 -7.13 -4.49
N TYR A 805 36.88 -7.18 -3.89
CA TYR A 805 37.03 -7.04 -2.44
C TYR A 805 36.72 -5.62 -1.96
N GLU A 806 37.05 -4.60 -2.76
CA GLU A 806 36.62 -3.22 -2.51
C GLU A 806 35.08 -3.11 -2.55
N ALA A 807 34.44 -3.71 -3.55
CA ALA A 807 32.99 -3.78 -3.64
C ALA A 807 32.36 -4.56 -2.45
N GLU A 808 33.02 -5.62 -1.99
CA GLU A 808 32.57 -6.38 -0.81
C GLU A 808 32.65 -5.55 0.48
N ASP A 809 33.69 -4.72 0.64
CA ASP A 809 33.82 -3.79 1.76
C ASP A 809 32.73 -2.69 1.70
N GLN A 810 32.51 -2.10 0.52
CA GLN A 810 31.42 -1.15 0.27
C GLN A 810 30.04 -1.75 0.58
N ALA A 811 29.82 -3.02 0.22
CA ALA A 811 28.58 -3.73 0.55
C ALA A 811 28.38 -3.84 2.07
N GLY A 812 29.41 -4.26 2.81
CA GLY A 812 29.37 -4.37 4.27
C GLY A 812 29.20 -3.04 5.01
N GLN A 813 29.65 -1.93 4.40
CA GLN A 813 29.42 -0.57 4.88
C GLN A 813 28.03 -0.02 4.54
N GLY A 814 27.22 -0.76 3.76
CA GLY A 814 25.88 -0.36 3.38
C GLY A 814 25.81 0.62 2.22
N VAL A 815 26.88 0.81 1.45
CA VAL A 815 26.93 1.74 0.30
C VAL A 815 25.84 1.41 -0.72
N TYR A 816 25.71 0.14 -1.12
CA TYR A 816 24.67 -0.26 -2.08
C TYR A 816 23.25 -0.18 -1.49
N ALA A 817 23.10 -0.43 -0.19
CA ALA A 817 21.82 -0.26 0.51
C ALA A 817 21.39 1.21 0.54
N LEU A 818 22.33 2.14 0.71
CA LEU A 818 22.08 3.58 0.64
C LEU A 818 21.67 4.02 -0.78
N ALA A 819 22.31 3.49 -1.83
CA ALA A 819 21.90 3.76 -3.21
C ALA A 819 20.45 3.32 -3.47
N MET A 820 20.06 2.13 -2.97
CA MET A 820 18.68 1.63 -3.08
C MET A 820 17.72 2.44 -2.21
N ALA A 821 18.10 2.85 -1.00
CA ALA A 821 17.28 3.68 -0.13
C ALA A 821 16.94 5.02 -0.80
N GLY A 822 17.93 5.70 -1.37
CA GLY A 822 17.71 6.94 -2.14
C GLY A 822 16.85 6.71 -3.39
N PHE A 823 17.06 5.60 -4.10
CA PHE A 823 16.23 5.25 -5.27
C PHE A 823 14.78 4.99 -4.88
N VAL A 824 14.54 4.27 -3.79
CA VAL A 824 13.20 4.02 -3.25
C VAL A 824 12.53 5.32 -2.79
N GLN A 825 13.27 6.22 -2.12
CA GLN A 825 12.75 7.55 -1.79
C GLN A 825 12.33 8.32 -3.04
N TRP A 826 13.15 8.29 -4.10
CA TRP A 826 12.81 8.89 -5.38
C TRP A 826 11.58 8.25 -6.03
N ILE A 827 11.43 6.91 -5.96
CA ILE A 827 10.22 6.22 -6.41
C ILE A 827 9.01 6.69 -5.59
N ALA A 828 9.12 6.81 -4.26
CA ALA A 828 8.02 7.24 -3.40
C ALA A 828 7.51 8.64 -3.81
N ALA A 829 8.41 9.55 -4.18
CA ALA A 829 8.07 10.88 -4.68
C ALA A 829 7.41 10.86 -6.09
N HIS A 830 7.64 9.81 -6.89
CA HIS A 830 7.15 9.67 -8.26
C HIS A 830 6.28 8.42 -8.47
N TYR A 831 5.65 7.92 -7.40
CA TYR A 831 5.16 6.54 -7.32
C TYR A 831 4.21 6.15 -8.46
N ASP A 832 3.22 6.99 -8.74
CA ASP A 832 2.25 6.72 -9.81
C ASP A 832 2.82 6.84 -11.23
N ALA A 833 3.91 7.57 -11.40
CA ALA A 833 4.57 7.76 -12.70
C ALA A 833 5.48 6.58 -13.06
N VAL A 834 6.16 5.98 -12.08
CA VAL A 834 7.25 5.00 -12.33
C VAL A 834 6.91 3.56 -11.97
N ARG A 835 5.86 3.31 -11.17
CA ARG A 835 5.49 1.94 -10.81
C ARG A 835 5.04 1.12 -12.01
N VAL A 836 5.18 -0.19 -11.90
CA VAL A 836 4.65 -1.16 -12.87
C VAL A 836 3.17 -0.91 -13.11
N GLY A 837 2.79 -0.90 -14.39
CA GLY A 837 1.43 -0.62 -14.84
C GLY A 837 1.09 0.87 -14.99
N SER A 838 2.00 1.79 -14.64
CA SER A 838 1.90 3.20 -14.99
C SER A 838 1.85 3.39 -16.52
N PRO A 839 1.34 4.53 -17.02
CA PRO A 839 1.37 4.83 -18.44
C PRO A 839 2.79 4.81 -19.03
N ALA A 840 3.78 5.35 -18.31
CA ALA A 840 5.17 5.39 -18.75
C ALA A 840 5.78 3.98 -18.83
N HIS A 841 5.54 3.13 -17.82
CA HIS A 841 5.96 1.72 -17.82
C HIS A 841 5.39 0.96 -19.03
N LYS A 842 4.07 1.05 -19.24
CA LYS A 842 3.39 0.35 -20.34
C LYS A 842 3.88 0.82 -21.71
N ALA A 843 4.08 2.13 -21.90
CA ALA A 843 4.56 2.67 -23.16
C ALA A 843 5.99 2.20 -23.43
N MET A 844 6.90 2.37 -22.47
CA MET A 844 8.31 2.04 -22.65
C MET A 844 8.54 0.54 -22.85
N THR A 845 7.89 -0.32 -22.07
CA THR A 845 8.04 -1.78 -22.21
C THR A 845 7.48 -2.29 -23.53
N ARG A 846 6.33 -1.76 -23.98
CA ARG A 846 5.77 -2.06 -25.31
C ARG A 846 6.72 -1.64 -26.43
N ASP A 847 7.34 -0.48 -26.31
CA ASP A 847 8.22 0.06 -27.35
C ASP A 847 9.58 -0.65 -27.35
N LEU A 848 10.08 -1.09 -26.19
CA LEU A 848 11.35 -1.82 -26.04
C LEU A 848 11.28 -3.31 -26.36
N ALA A 849 10.18 -4.00 -26.02
CA ALA A 849 10.07 -5.45 -26.19
C ALA A 849 10.43 -5.96 -27.61
N PRO A 850 10.04 -5.27 -28.70
CA PRO A 850 10.44 -5.67 -30.06
C PRO A 850 11.94 -5.52 -30.38
N HIS A 851 12.71 -4.75 -29.60
CA HIS A 851 14.16 -4.62 -29.81
C HIS A 851 14.97 -5.78 -29.21
N PHE A 852 14.31 -6.60 -28.39
CA PHE A 852 14.88 -7.75 -27.70
C PHE A 852 14.28 -9.05 -28.27
N GLU A 853 14.31 -9.19 -29.60
CA GLU A 853 13.81 -10.38 -30.28
C GLU A 853 14.47 -11.65 -29.70
N GLY A 854 13.65 -12.59 -29.26
CA GLY A 854 14.07 -13.89 -28.73
C GLY A 854 13.16 -15.00 -29.24
N ALA A 855 13.57 -16.26 -29.10
CA ALA A 855 12.82 -17.39 -29.67
C ALA A 855 11.42 -17.63 -29.07
N HIS A 856 11.08 -16.97 -27.96
CA HIS A 856 9.77 -17.07 -27.31
C HIS A 856 9.17 -15.69 -27.07
N GLY A 857 7.85 -15.54 -27.23
CA GLY A 857 7.13 -14.27 -27.04
C GLY A 857 7.17 -13.66 -25.63
N ARG A 858 7.81 -14.33 -24.65
CA ARG A 858 8.03 -13.84 -23.28
C ARG A 858 9.42 -13.25 -23.06
N THR A 859 10.39 -13.57 -23.92
CA THR A 859 11.79 -13.13 -23.75
C THR A 859 11.92 -11.62 -23.96
N GLY A 860 11.34 -11.08 -25.04
CA GLY A 860 11.38 -9.64 -25.32
C GLY A 860 10.75 -8.78 -24.22
N PRO A 861 9.52 -9.09 -23.76
CA PRO A 861 8.91 -8.40 -22.63
C PRO A 861 9.74 -8.47 -21.34
N ALA A 862 10.29 -9.64 -20.98
CA ALA A 862 11.10 -9.78 -19.77
C ALA A 862 12.41 -8.97 -19.84
N ALA A 863 13.07 -8.94 -21.00
CA ALA A 863 14.24 -8.08 -21.21
C ALA A 863 13.87 -6.58 -21.15
N ALA A 864 12.69 -6.20 -21.66
CA ALA A 864 12.19 -4.82 -21.56
C ALA A 864 11.91 -4.40 -20.12
N GLU A 865 11.47 -5.29 -19.25
CA GLU A 865 11.32 -5.02 -17.82
C GLU A 865 12.67 -4.76 -17.14
N LEU A 866 13.72 -5.53 -17.47
CA LEU A 866 15.08 -5.27 -16.97
C LEU A 866 15.64 -3.93 -17.49
N ALA A 867 15.38 -3.61 -18.76
CA ALA A 867 15.72 -2.32 -19.34
C ALA A 867 14.97 -1.17 -18.63
N TYR A 868 13.70 -1.37 -18.27
CA TYR A 868 12.92 -0.39 -17.51
C TYR A 868 13.52 -0.10 -16.13
N GLY A 869 14.01 -1.13 -15.43
CA GLY A 869 14.74 -0.97 -14.16
C GLY A 869 15.98 -0.09 -14.32
N HIS A 870 16.78 -0.31 -15.36
CA HIS A 870 17.93 0.55 -15.68
C HIS A 870 17.52 1.97 -16.05
N ALA A 871 16.47 2.13 -16.85
CA ALA A 871 15.99 3.46 -17.24
C ALA A 871 15.58 4.28 -16.01
N ALA A 872 14.80 3.70 -15.10
CA ALA A 872 14.40 4.35 -13.85
C ALA A 872 15.62 4.71 -12.99
N PHE A 873 16.58 3.78 -12.83
CA PHE A 873 17.78 4.01 -12.05
C PHE A 873 18.70 5.09 -12.65
N LEU A 874 18.91 5.08 -13.96
CA LEU A 874 19.71 6.11 -14.65
C LEU A 874 19.03 7.48 -14.55
N THR A 875 17.70 7.55 -14.65
CA THR A 875 16.96 8.82 -14.43
C THR A 875 17.16 9.33 -13.01
N PHE A 876 17.09 8.44 -12.01
CA PHE A 876 17.41 8.79 -10.63
C PHE A 876 18.87 9.26 -10.48
N ALA A 877 19.83 8.56 -11.09
CA ALA A 877 21.24 8.91 -11.03
C ALA A 877 21.54 10.31 -11.62
N VAL A 878 20.85 10.70 -12.69
CA VAL A 878 20.89 12.06 -13.24
C VAL A 878 20.21 13.05 -12.30
N HIS A 879 19.04 12.71 -11.76
CA HIS A 879 18.27 13.56 -10.86
C HIS A 879 19.07 13.97 -9.61
N VAL A 880 19.77 13.02 -8.98
CA VAL A 880 20.64 13.30 -7.83
C VAL A 880 22.02 13.85 -8.23
N ARG A 881 22.27 14.04 -9.53
CA ARG A 881 23.54 14.53 -10.10
C ARG A 881 24.74 13.62 -9.82
N ALA A 882 24.50 12.32 -9.67
CA ALA A 882 25.58 11.33 -9.55
C ALA A 882 26.32 11.19 -10.89
N ILE A 883 25.60 11.27 -12.02
CA ILE A 883 26.13 11.23 -13.39
C ILE A 883 25.48 12.33 -14.25
N THR A 884 26.10 12.64 -15.39
CA THR A 884 25.54 13.55 -16.40
C THR A 884 24.56 12.82 -17.33
N GLU A 885 23.71 13.56 -18.03
CA GLU A 885 22.81 13.00 -19.05
C GLU A 885 23.56 12.26 -20.15
N ASP A 886 24.68 12.81 -20.63
CA ASP A 886 25.51 12.16 -21.66
C ASP A 886 26.09 10.83 -21.17
N ALA A 887 26.52 10.78 -19.91
CA ALA A 887 27.00 9.54 -19.30
C ALA A 887 25.86 8.51 -19.19
N ALA A 888 24.68 8.95 -18.77
CA ALA A 888 23.48 8.11 -18.71
C ALA A 888 23.06 7.59 -20.09
N ALA A 889 23.11 8.41 -21.15
CA ALA A 889 22.78 8.01 -22.52
C ALA A 889 23.78 6.97 -23.09
N ARG A 890 25.07 7.10 -22.78
CA ARG A 890 26.08 6.07 -23.11
C ARG A 890 25.82 4.77 -22.37
N MET A 891 25.52 4.84 -21.06
CA MET A 891 25.14 3.67 -20.27
C MET A 891 23.87 3.01 -20.79
N TRP A 892 22.86 3.80 -21.18
CA TRP A 892 21.63 3.29 -21.77
C TRP A 892 21.88 2.49 -23.05
N SER A 893 22.76 2.99 -23.92
CA SER A 893 23.13 2.30 -25.16
C SER A 893 23.82 0.96 -24.87
N ARG A 894 24.72 0.93 -23.87
CA ARG A 894 25.36 -0.29 -23.35
C ARG A 894 24.33 -1.28 -22.80
N VAL A 895 23.36 -0.82 -22.02
CA VAL A 895 22.27 -1.64 -21.46
C VAL A 895 21.43 -2.29 -22.55
N VAL A 896 20.97 -1.51 -23.54
CA VAL A 896 20.13 -2.02 -24.63
C VAL A 896 20.88 -3.04 -25.48
N ALA A 897 22.16 -2.80 -25.78
CA ALA A 897 22.99 -3.77 -26.51
C ALA A 897 23.11 -5.09 -25.74
N ALA A 898 23.45 -5.03 -24.46
CA ALA A 898 23.64 -6.22 -23.62
C ALA A 898 22.35 -7.05 -23.45
N LEU A 899 21.20 -6.40 -23.27
CA LEU A 899 19.92 -7.08 -23.14
C LEU A 899 19.44 -7.68 -24.47
N ARG A 900 19.78 -7.08 -25.60
CA ARG A 900 19.55 -7.67 -26.93
C ARG A 900 20.37 -8.95 -27.10
N ASP A 901 21.64 -8.93 -26.74
CA ASP A 901 22.51 -10.10 -26.82
C ASP A 901 22.03 -11.22 -25.89
N THR A 902 21.60 -10.87 -24.67
CA THR A 902 21.01 -11.81 -23.70
C THR A 902 19.74 -12.46 -24.25
N ALA A 903 18.83 -11.67 -24.84
CA ALA A 903 17.60 -12.17 -25.45
C ALA A 903 17.86 -13.09 -26.66
N GLY A 904 18.83 -12.73 -27.50
CA GLY A 904 19.26 -13.54 -28.65
C GLY A 904 19.86 -14.88 -28.24
N GLY A 905 20.75 -14.89 -27.25
CA GLY A 905 21.40 -16.12 -26.74
C GLY A 905 20.42 -17.12 -26.12
N GLN A 906 19.33 -16.64 -25.50
CA GLN A 906 18.28 -17.50 -24.96
C GLN A 906 17.55 -18.31 -26.06
N GLY A 907 17.53 -17.83 -27.30
CA GLY A 907 16.91 -18.53 -28.42
C GLY A 907 17.59 -19.86 -28.76
N ALA A 908 18.92 -19.91 -28.68
CA ALA A 908 19.69 -21.13 -28.92
C ALA A 908 19.42 -22.21 -27.85
N HIS A 909 19.30 -21.81 -26.57
CA HIS A 909 19.03 -22.73 -25.46
C HIS A 909 17.60 -23.31 -25.43
N LEU A 910 16.65 -22.68 -26.14
CA LEU A 910 15.30 -23.20 -26.31
C LEU A 910 15.21 -24.20 -27.46
N GLN A 911 16.06 -24.08 -28.49
CA GLN A 911 16.10 -24.98 -29.65
C GLN A 911 16.70 -26.36 -29.32
N ASP A 912 17.68 -26.42 -28.41
CA ASP A 912 18.35 -27.66 -27.97
C ASP A 912 17.45 -28.69 -27.27
N GLU A 913 16.18 -28.36 -26.95
CA GLU A 913 15.24 -29.27 -26.28
C GLU A 913 13.87 -29.41 -26.98
N ASP A 914 13.68 -28.95 -28.22
CA ASP A 914 12.39 -29.08 -28.90
C ASP A 914 11.98 -30.56 -29.08
N PRO A 915 10.90 -31.04 -28.42
CA PRO A 915 10.47 -32.42 -28.51
C PRO A 915 10.07 -32.83 -29.93
N VAL A 916 9.63 -31.90 -30.79
CA VAL A 916 9.28 -32.18 -32.19
C VAL A 916 10.55 -32.40 -33.02
N THR A 917 11.51 -31.46 -32.96
CA THR A 917 12.80 -31.59 -33.66
C THR A 917 13.55 -32.85 -33.22
N ARG A 918 13.53 -33.16 -31.91
CA ARG A 918 14.11 -34.39 -31.38
C ARG A 918 13.38 -35.64 -31.83
N ALA A 919 12.04 -35.64 -31.85
CA ALA A 919 11.26 -36.77 -32.35
C ALA A 919 11.53 -37.05 -33.84
N LEU A 920 11.65 -36.02 -34.67
CA LEU A 920 11.99 -36.18 -36.10
C LEU A 920 13.41 -36.69 -36.30
N SER A 921 14.37 -36.19 -35.53
CA SER A 921 15.76 -36.66 -35.56
C SER A 921 15.86 -38.15 -35.17
N LEU A 922 15.12 -38.56 -34.13
CA LEU A 922 15.00 -39.96 -33.72
C LEU A 922 14.33 -40.81 -34.81
N LEU A 923 13.24 -40.33 -35.42
CA LEU A 923 12.53 -41.03 -36.49
C LEU A 923 13.43 -41.27 -37.71
N ALA A 924 14.11 -40.22 -38.19
CA ALA A 924 15.04 -40.29 -39.32
C ALA A 924 16.19 -41.26 -39.03
N GLY A 925 16.74 -41.23 -37.81
CA GLY A 925 17.77 -42.18 -37.37
C GLY A 925 17.27 -43.62 -37.31
N LEU A 926 16.07 -43.87 -36.78
CA LEU A 926 15.48 -45.21 -36.68
C LEU A 926 15.20 -45.82 -38.07
N LEU A 927 14.69 -45.02 -39.01
CA LEU A 927 14.46 -45.42 -40.40
C LEU A 927 15.80 -45.71 -41.10
N SER A 928 16.77 -44.79 -41.02
CA SER A 928 18.08 -44.98 -41.65
C SER A 928 18.84 -46.21 -41.13
N GLN A 929 18.69 -46.54 -39.85
CA GLN A 929 19.28 -47.73 -39.23
C GLN A 929 18.52 -49.04 -39.53
N GLY A 930 17.34 -48.96 -40.16
CA GLY A 930 16.44 -50.09 -40.39
C GLY A 930 15.87 -50.70 -39.10
N ALA A 931 15.85 -49.95 -37.99
CA ALA A 931 15.25 -50.40 -36.73
C ALA A 931 13.72 -50.38 -36.77
N VAL A 932 13.18 -49.48 -37.59
CA VAL A 932 11.77 -49.38 -37.94
C VAL A 932 11.65 -49.28 -39.45
N PHE A 933 10.51 -49.68 -40.02
CA PHE A 933 10.30 -49.62 -41.47
C PHE A 933 8.87 -49.24 -41.85
N LEU A 934 8.72 -48.80 -43.10
CA LEU A 934 7.46 -48.50 -43.76
C LEU A 934 7.23 -49.46 -44.93
N GLU A 935 5.97 -49.82 -45.16
CA GLU A 935 5.56 -50.65 -46.29
C GLU A 935 4.69 -49.87 -47.28
N GLU A 936 4.64 -50.31 -48.54
CA GLU A 936 3.79 -49.67 -49.52
C GLU A 936 2.30 -49.80 -49.14
N ALA A 937 1.55 -48.70 -49.24
CA ALA A 937 0.13 -48.68 -48.89
C ALA A 937 -0.78 -49.28 -49.98
N SER A 938 -0.31 -49.31 -51.25
CA SER A 938 -1.02 -49.81 -52.44
C SER A 938 -0.59 -51.24 -52.79
N GLY A 939 -1.44 -52.22 -52.49
CA GLY A 939 -1.23 -53.62 -52.88
C GLY A 939 -1.85 -54.62 -51.91
N GLU A 940 -2.11 -55.84 -52.38
CA GLU A 940 -2.47 -56.99 -51.52
C GLU A 940 -1.21 -57.68 -50.94
N GLU A 941 -0.03 -57.46 -51.55
CA GLU A 941 1.27 -58.01 -51.12
C GLU A 941 2.24 -56.93 -50.61
N ALA A 942 3.20 -57.35 -49.79
CA ALA A 942 4.22 -56.47 -49.23
C ALA A 942 5.34 -56.20 -50.24
N HIS A 943 5.31 -55.04 -50.88
CA HIS A 943 6.38 -54.61 -51.78
C HIS A 943 7.43 -53.75 -51.05
N ALA A 944 8.69 -54.06 -51.31
CA ALA A 944 9.83 -53.25 -50.93
C ALA A 944 9.84 -51.95 -51.74
N PRO A 945 10.33 -50.84 -51.17
CA PRO A 945 10.47 -49.58 -51.90
C PRO A 945 11.52 -49.64 -53.00
N PRO A 946 11.58 -48.64 -53.90
CA PRO A 946 12.67 -48.51 -54.86
C PRO A 946 14.05 -48.50 -54.16
N GLU A 947 15.04 -49.14 -54.78
CA GLU A 947 16.35 -49.40 -54.19
C GLU A 947 17.08 -48.13 -53.72
N ASP A 948 16.94 -47.05 -54.48
CA ASP A 948 17.57 -45.74 -54.24
C ASP A 948 17.07 -45.03 -52.98
N VAL A 949 15.82 -45.29 -52.58
CA VAL A 949 15.18 -44.69 -51.39
C VAL A 949 14.92 -45.69 -50.27
N ALA A 950 15.32 -46.95 -50.44
CA ALA A 950 15.02 -48.03 -49.50
C ALA A 950 15.45 -47.73 -48.04
N HIS A 951 16.63 -47.13 -47.87
CA HIS A 951 17.18 -46.74 -46.57
C HIS A 951 16.36 -45.65 -45.85
N LEU A 952 15.67 -44.79 -46.60
CA LEU A 952 14.80 -43.73 -46.05
C LEU A 952 13.50 -44.32 -45.45
N TYR A 953 13.17 -45.56 -45.82
CA TYR A 953 11.97 -46.28 -45.39
C TYR A 953 12.25 -47.47 -44.48
N GLY A 954 13.50 -47.64 -44.01
CA GLY A 954 13.85 -48.73 -43.10
C GLY A 954 14.25 -50.05 -43.76
N TRP A 955 14.43 -50.05 -45.09
CA TRP A 955 14.84 -51.22 -45.86
C TRP A 955 16.34 -51.17 -46.18
N GLN A 956 16.97 -52.35 -46.23
CA GLN A 956 18.39 -52.48 -46.53
C GLN A 956 18.58 -53.30 -47.81
N ALA A 957 19.40 -52.79 -48.71
CA ALA A 957 19.87 -53.52 -49.88
C ALA A 957 20.95 -54.50 -49.45
N LYS A 958 20.72 -55.79 -49.73
CA LYS A 958 21.75 -56.81 -49.64
C LYS A 958 22.09 -57.29 -51.04
N THR A 959 23.29 -56.98 -51.48
CA THR A 959 23.87 -57.56 -52.69
C THR A 959 24.26 -59.01 -52.43
N TRP A 960 23.90 -59.89 -53.37
CA TRP A 960 24.33 -61.28 -53.40
C TRP A 960 24.67 -61.67 -54.84
N ARG A 961 25.59 -62.62 -55.01
CA ARG A 961 26.01 -63.06 -56.34
C ARG A 961 25.08 -64.13 -56.88
N THR A 962 24.53 -63.88 -58.06
CA THR A 962 23.80 -64.85 -58.89
C THR A 962 24.72 -65.40 -59.99
N GLU A 963 24.29 -66.47 -60.68
CA GLU A 963 24.97 -67.02 -61.85
C GLU A 963 25.01 -66.05 -63.06
N HIS A 964 24.25 -64.94 -63.01
CA HIS A 964 24.16 -63.94 -64.08
C HIS A 964 24.59 -62.52 -63.66
N GLY A 965 25.19 -62.33 -62.48
CA GLY A 965 25.66 -61.02 -61.98
C GLY A 965 25.38 -60.78 -60.49
N GLU A 966 25.58 -59.55 -60.01
CA GLU A 966 25.16 -59.14 -58.66
C GLU A 966 23.65 -58.86 -58.65
N GLY A 967 22.90 -59.60 -57.83
CA GLY A 967 21.50 -59.35 -57.55
C GLY A 967 21.36 -58.55 -56.25
N VAL A 968 20.44 -57.59 -56.22
CA VAL A 968 20.12 -56.83 -55.01
C VAL A 968 18.79 -57.34 -54.45
N GLU A 969 18.81 -57.81 -53.20
CA GLU A 969 17.60 -58.15 -52.46
C GLU A 969 17.36 -57.12 -51.37
N LEU A 970 16.20 -56.47 -51.39
CA LEU A 970 15.77 -55.54 -50.34
C LEU A 970 15.11 -56.32 -49.21
N ARG A 971 15.60 -56.15 -47.99
CA ARG A 971 15.02 -56.78 -46.80
C ARG A 971 15.07 -55.87 -45.59
N THR A 972 14.18 -56.12 -44.64
CA THR A 972 14.19 -55.46 -43.34
C THR A 972 15.20 -56.11 -42.40
N ARG A 973 15.72 -55.34 -41.43
CA ARG A 973 16.62 -55.87 -40.41
C ARG A 973 15.87 -56.89 -39.52
N PRO A 974 16.49 -58.01 -39.11
CA PRO A 974 15.88 -58.91 -38.14
C PRO A 974 15.50 -58.16 -36.86
N GLY A 975 14.21 -58.21 -36.48
CA GLY A 975 13.66 -57.50 -35.33
C GLY A 975 13.18 -56.07 -35.61
N ALA A 976 13.26 -55.59 -36.85
CA ALA A 976 12.69 -54.30 -37.25
C ALA A 976 11.17 -54.29 -37.06
N ARG A 977 10.62 -53.13 -36.68
CA ARG A 977 9.19 -52.97 -36.40
C ARG A 977 8.50 -52.11 -37.44
N LEU A 978 7.33 -52.58 -37.90
CA LEU A 978 6.46 -51.81 -38.79
C LEU A 978 5.85 -50.64 -38.00
N ILE A 979 6.10 -49.41 -38.44
CA ILE A 979 5.56 -48.20 -37.79
C ILE A 979 4.59 -47.42 -38.68
N GLY A 980 4.37 -47.87 -39.91
CA GLY A 980 3.46 -47.20 -40.84
C GLY A 980 3.61 -47.67 -42.28
N TYR A 981 2.96 -46.94 -43.16
CA TYR A 981 2.97 -47.21 -44.60
C TYR A 981 3.45 -45.98 -45.36
N TYR A 982 3.93 -46.14 -46.58
CA TYR A 982 4.22 -45.02 -47.47
C TYR A 982 3.34 -45.09 -48.73
N ALA A 983 2.98 -43.94 -49.29
CA ALA A 983 2.35 -43.87 -50.60
C ALA A 983 2.64 -42.53 -51.28
N ARG A 984 2.67 -42.55 -52.61
CA ARG A 984 2.77 -41.33 -53.42
C ARG A 984 1.37 -40.78 -53.68
N THR A 985 1.13 -39.52 -53.33
CA THR A 985 -0.19 -38.90 -53.51
C THR A 985 -0.04 -37.41 -53.79
N GLY A 986 -0.45 -36.97 -54.98
CA GLY A 986 -0.40 -35.56 -55.37
C GLY A 986 1.01 -35.06 -55.72
N GLY A 987 1.88 -35.94 -56.23
CA GLY A 987 3.27 -35.60 -56.60
C GLY A 987 4.28 -35.92 -55.49
N ASP A 988 3.89 -35.76 -54.23
CA ASP A 988 4.71 -35.99 -53.04
C ASP A 988 4.62 -37.43 -52.50
N GLU A 989 5.67 -37.85 -51.79
CA GLU A 989 5.73 -39.09 -51.02
C GLU A 989 5.28 -38.85 -49.58
N TRP A 990 4.40 -39.71 -49.05
CA TRP A 990 3.78 -39.54 -47.73
C TRP A 990 3.96 -40.79 -46.89
N GLY A 991 4.40 -40.61 -45.65
CA GLY A 991 4.44 -41.63 -44.61
C GLY A 991 3.20 -41.55 -43.74
N TYR A 992 2.36 -42.58 -43.78
CA TYR A 992 1.19 -42.80 -42.95
C TYR A 992 1.58 -43.64 -41.73
N PHE A 993 2.02 -42.97 -40.67
CA PHE A 993 2.49 -43.62 -39.45
C PHE A 993 1.34 -44.04 -38.54
N LEU A 994 1.45 -45.23 -37.97
CA LEU A 994 0.55 -45.73 -36.93
C LEU A 994 0.85 -44.99 -35.62
N PRO A 995 -0.10 -44.22 -35.04
CA PRO A 995 0.19 -43.29 -33.95
C PRO A 995 0.85 -43.96 -32.73
N ASP A 996 0.35 -45.11 -32.28
CA ASP A 996 0.86 -45.78 -31.08
C ASP A 996 2.19 -46.50 -31.34
N ALA A 997 2.35 -47.10 -32.53
CA ALA A 997 3.58 -47.77 -32.92
C ALA A 997 4.73 -46.76 -33.08
N LEU A 998 4.48 -45.64 -33.76
CA LEU A 998 5.43 -44.55 -33.92
C LEU A 998 5.86 -43.98 -32.56
N HIS A 999 4.91 -43.61 -31.70
CA HIS A 999 5.21 -43.03 -30.39
C HIS A 999 6.00 -44.02 -29.53
N GLY A 1000 5.61 -45.30 -29.52
CA GLY A 1000 6.27 -46.34 -28.74
C GLY A 1000 7.73 -46.60 -29.14
N GLU A 1001 8.09 -46.46 -30.42
CA GLU A 1001 9.49 -46.56 -30.88
C GLU A 1001 10.29 -45.29 -30.56
N LEU A 1002 9.71 -44.12 -30.78
CA LEU A 1002 10.34 -42.84 -30.45
C LEU A 1002 10.64 -42.74 -28.96
N GLN A 1003 9.71 -43.17 -28.12
CA GLN A 1003 9.88 -43.20 -26.67
C GLN A 1003 11.00 -44.14 -26.22
N ARG A 1004 11.12 -45.32 -26.86
CA ARG A 1004 12.21 -46.27 -26.60
C ARG A 1004 13.56 -45.74 -27.04
N ALA A 1005 13.63 -45.11 -28.22
CA ALA A 1005 14.85 -44.51 -28.73
C ALA A 1005 15.31 -43.34 -27.86
N ALA A 1006 14.38 -42.49 -27.41
CA ALA A 1006 14.66 -41.39 -26.49
C ALA A 1006 15.22 -41.87 -25.14
N GLN A 1007 14.69 -42.97 -24.60
CA GLN A 1007 15.16 -43.59 -23.36
C GLN A 1007 16.53 -44.25 -23.52
N ALA A 1008 16.78 -44.95 -24.64
CA ALA A 1008 18.05 -45.62 -24.90
C ALA A 1008 19.23 -44.65 -25.05
N GLN A 1009 18.99 -43.42 -25.50
CA GLN A 1009 20.00 -42.36 -25.61
C GLN A 1009 20.22 -41.58 -24.29
N GLY A 1010 19.58 -41.96 -23.19
CA GLY A 1010 19.71 -41.27 -21.89
C GLY A 1010 19.11 -39.85 -21.85
N GLY A 1011 18.33 -39.46 -22.87
CA GLY A 1011 17.71 -38.14 -22.93
C GLY A 1011 16.34 -38.08 -22.27
N ALA A 1012 15.74 -36.87 -22.19
CA ALA A 1012 14.43 -36.65 -21.59
C ALA A 1012 13.32 -37.51 -22.24
N VAL A 1013 12.29 -37.87 -21.49
CA VAL A 1013 11.09 -38.55 -22.02
C VAL A 1013 10.39 -37.60 -23.01
N LEU A 1014 9.97 -38.09 -24.18
CA LEU A 1014 9.15 -37.30 -25.09
C LEU A 1014 7.75 -37.06 -24.46
N PRO A 1015 7.03 -35.99 -24.83
CA PRO A 1015 5.65 -35.79 -24.42
C PRO A 1015 4.76 -36.98 -24.82
N ASP A 1016 3.58 -37.09 -24.22
CA ASP A 1016 2.59 -38.07 -24.65
C ASP A 1016 2.19 -37.87 -26.12
N ALA A 1017 1.66 -38.94 -26.74
CA ALA A 1017 1.34 -38.95 -28.17
C ALA A 1017 0.41 -37.80 -28.59
N SER A 1018 -0.58 -37.45 -27.77
CA SER A 1018 -1.53 -36.38 -28.10
C SER A 1018 -0.83 -35.03 -28.14
N THR A 1019 0.01 -34.74 -27.14
CA THR A 1019 0.79 -33.50 -27.06
C THR A 1019 1.83 -33.42 -28.18
N LEU A 1020 2.58 -34.50 -28.43
CA LEU A 1020 3.61 -34.52 -29.47
C LEU A 1020 3.02 -34.29 -30.87
N TYR A 1021 1.93 -34.99 -31.21
CA TYR A 1021 1.29 -34.84 -32.52
C TYR A 1021 0.53 -33.52 -32.66
N GLY A 1022 0.00 -32.97 -31.56
CA GLY A 1022 -0.52 -31.61 -31.51
C GLY A 1022 0.53 -30.58 -31.92
N ASN A 1023 1.72 -30.65 -31.32
CA ASN A 1023 2.84 -29.77 -31.62
C ASN A 1023 3.32 -29.93 -33.07
N MET A 1024 3.39 -31.17 -33.59
CA MET A 1024 3.71 -31.43 -35.00
C MET A 1024 2.69 -30.80 -35.95
N LYS A 1025 1.39 -30.91 -35.66
CA LYS A 1025 0.32 -30.29 -36.45
C LYS A 1025 0.49 -28.78 -36.51
N ASP A 1026 0.70 -28.14 -35.36
CA ASP A 1026 0.83 -26.68 -35.28
C ASP A 1026 2.00 -26.18 -36.14
N ARG A 1027 3.10 -26.96 -36.19
CA ARG A 1027 4.31 -26.61 -36.96
C ARG A 1027 4.20 -26.92 -38.46
N PHE A 1028 3.65 -28.08 -38.82
CA PHE A 1028 3.83 -28.68 -40.15
C PHE A 1028 2.59 -28.65 -41.05
N HIS A 1029 1.39 -28.47 -40.49
CA HIS A 1029 0.16 -28.50 -41.27
C HIS A 1029 0.05 -27.32 -42.25
N ALA A 1030 0.27 -26.09 -41.76
CA ALA A 1030 0.17 -24.88 -42.59
C ALA A 1030 1.19 -24.86 -43.74
N GLN A 1031 2.31 -25.55 -43.54
CA GLN A 1031 3.44 -25.58 -44.47
C GLN A 1031 3.38 -26.78 -45.44
N GLY A 1032 2.35 -27.62 -45.35
CA GLY A 1032 2.16 -28.77 -46.23
C GLY A 1032 3.08 -29.97 -45.95
N PHE A 1033 3.78 -29.98 -44.81
CA PHE A 1033 4.62 -31.11 -44.38
C PHE A 1033 3.84 -32.19 -43.62
N MET A 1034 2.65 -31.87 -43.11
CA MET A 1034 1.78 -32.81 -42.39
C MET A 1034 0.33 -32.71 -42.87
N ARG A 1035 -0.28 -33.86 -43.21
CA ARG A 1035 -1.71 -33.94 -43.53
C ARG A 1035 -2.54 -34.08 -42.26
N CYS A 1036 -3.64 -33.33 -42.16
CA CYS A 1036 -4.53 -33.32 -41.00
C CYS A 1036 -6.00 -33.38 -41.43
N GLU A 1037 -6.86 -33.85 -40.53
CA GLU A 1037 -8.31 -33.85 -40.75
C GLU A 1037 -8.92 -32.52 -40.27
N VAL A 1038 -9.68 -31.86 -41.15
CA VAL A 1038 -10.42 -30.64 -40.83
C VAL A 1038 -11.88 -30.99 -40.54
N GLU A 1039 -12.31 -30.79 -39.30
CA GLU A 1039 -13.70 -30.99 -38.88
C GLU A 1039 -14.50 -29.72 -39.19
N LYS A 1040 -15.57 -29.80 -40.00
CA LYS A 1040 -16.44 -28.65 -40.26
C LYS A 1040 -17.07 -28.16 -38.96
N GLY A 1041 -16.82 -26.90 -38.60
CA GLY A 1041 -17.55 -26.24 -37.54
C GLY A 1041 -19.02 -26.05 -37.92
N GLY A 1042 -19.93 -26.04 -36.94
CA GLY A 1042 -21.29 -25.55 -37.16
C GLY A 1042 -21.28 -24.10 -37.65
N GLU A 1043 -22.37 -23.64 -38.28
CA GLU A 1043 -22.48 -22.30 -38.88
C GLU A 1043 -21.85 -21.21 -37.99
N GLY A 1044 -20.83 -20.53 -38.52
CA GLY A 1044 -20.14 -19.44 -37.85
C GLY A 1044 -18.96 -19.80 -36.94
N ARG A 1045 -18.55 -21.07 -36.80
CA ARG A 1045 -17.32 -21.46 -36.06
C ARG A 1045 -16.23 -21.99 -36.99
N PRO A 1046 -14.96 -21.57 -36.86
CA PRO A 1046 -13.85 -22.14 -37.61
C PRO A 1046 -13.71 -23.64 -37.31
N GLY A 1047 -13.45 -24.43 -38.35
CA GLY A 1047 -13.32 -25.88 -38.24
C GLY A 1047 -12.11 -26.30 -37.42
N ARG A 1048 -12.24 -27.36 -36.61
CA ARG A 1048 -11.14 -27.86 -35.76
C ARG A 1048 -10.23 -28.78 -36.58
N VAL A 1049 -8.94 -28.44 -36.65
CA VAL A 1049 -7.92 -29.27 -37.31
C VAL A 1049 -7.37 -30.28 -36.29
N ARG A 1050 -7.43 -31.57 -36.63
CA ARG A 1050 -6.91 -32.67 -35.80
C ARG A 1050 -5.57 -33.17 -36.35
N PRO A 1051 -4.60 -33.57 -35.49
CA PRO A 1051 -3.28 -34.01 -35.93
C PRO A 1051 -3.26 -35.40 -36.61
N HIS A 1052 -4.43 -35.99 -36.86
CA HIS A 1052 -4.54 -37.29 -37.51
C HIS A 1052 -5.21 -37.14 -38.87
N TYR A 1053 -4.77 -37.95 -39.83
CA TYR A 1053 -5.32 -38.02 -41.17
C TYR A 1053 -6.03 -39.35 -41.38
N LYS A 1054 -7.26 -39.32 -41.88
CA LYS A 1054 -8.01 -40.54 -42.24
C LYS A 1054 -7.58 -40.99 -43.63
N ALA A 1055 -6.97 -42.16 -43.69
CA ALA A 1055 -6.59 -42.81 -44.93
C ALA A 1055 -6.95 -44.30 -44.90
N THR A 1056 -6.90 -44.93 -46.07
CA THR A 1056 -6.92 -46.39 -46.19
C THR A 1056 -5.51 -46.82 -46.62
N ALA A 1057 -4.86 -47.65 -45.83
CA ALA A 1057 -3.58 -48.27 -46.16
C ALA A 1057 -3.72 -49.78 -46.03
N ARG A 1058 -3.30 -50.55 -47.05
CA ARG A 1058 -3.52 -52.02 -47.11
C ARG A 1058 -4.96 -52.46 -46.83
N GLY A 1059 -5.93 -51.79 -47.43
CA GLY A 1059 -7.36 -52.11 -47.24
C GLY A 1059 -7.93 -51.80 -45.85
N GLN A 1060 -7.11 -51.35 -44.88
CA GLN A 1060 -7.55 -50.96 -43.55
C GLN A 1060 -7.75 -49.45 -43.47
N ARG A 1061 -8.96 -49.05 -43.10
CA ARG A 1061 -9.30 -47.64 -42.85
C ARG A 1061 -8.87 -47.26 -41.44
N GLY A 1062 -7.96 -46.29 -41.32
CA GLY A 1062 -7.35 -45.90 -40.05
C GLY A 1062 -7.11 -44.41 -39.91
N ARG A 1063 -6.65 -44.00 -38.72
CA ARG A 1063 -6.15 -42.64 -38.44
C ARG A 1063 -4.64 -42.72 -38.31
N PHE A 1064 -3.95 -41.95 -39.14
CA PHE A 1064 -2.49 -41.96 -39.23
C PHE A 1064 -1.92 -40.59 -38.88
N VAL A 1065 -0.67 -40.56 -38.41
CA VAL A 1065 0.15 -39.35 -38.45
C VAL A 1065 0.78 -39.32 -39.85
N ALA A 1066 0.38 -38.36 -40.68
CA ALA A 1066 0.76 -38.34 -42.09
C ALA A 1066 1.80 -37.24 -42.35
N LEU A 1067 3.07 -37.62 -42.52
CA LEU A 1067 4.20 -36.70 -42.74
C LEU A 1067 4.77 -36.88 -44.15
N ARG A 1068 5.29 -35.81 -44.75
CA ARG A 1068 5.93 -35.88 -46.07
C ARG A 1068 7.29 -36.57 -45.99
N LEU A 1069 7.59 -37.44 -46.94
CA LEU A 1069 8.86 -38.15 -47.03
C LEU A 1069 9.78 -37.51 -48.07
N PRO A 1070 11.11 -37.58 -47.89
CA PRO A 1070 11.82 -38.13 -46.74
C PRO A 1070 11.69 -37.26 -45.47
N ILE A 1071 11.89 -37.88 -44.29
CA ILE A 1071 11.98 -37.14 -43.02
C ILE A 1071 13.37 -36.51 -42.94
N ASP A 1072 13.45 -35.26 -43.37
CA ASP A 1072 14.66 -34.44 -43.28
C ASP A 1072 14.54 -33.45 -42.09
N PRO A 1073 15.28 -33.68 -40.99
CA PRO A 1073 15.21 -32.79 -39.82
C PRO A 1073 15.50 -31.32 -40.15
N GLU A 1074 16.34 -31.03 -41.16
CA GLU A 1074 16.67 -29.66 -41.55
C GLU A 1074 15.55 -28.98 -42.34
N ALA A 1075 14.94 -29.68 -43.31
CA ALA A 1075 13.77 -29.17 -44.03
C ALA A 1075 12.53 -28.99 -43.13
N TYR A 1076 12.46 -29.75 -42.03
CA TYR A 1076 11.43 -29.64 -41.01
C TYR A 1076 11.80 -28.64 -39.89
N ASN A 1077 12.99 -28.03 -39.93
CA ASN A 1077 13.44 -27.08 -38.90
C ASN A 1077 12.96 -25.65 -39.16
N LEU A 1078 11.65 -25.42 -39.03
CA LEU A 1078 11.05 -24.08 -39.13
C LEU A 1078 10.70 -23.62 -37.71
N GLY A 1079 11.38 -22.62 -37.16
CA GLY A 1079 11.25 -22.21 -35.74
C GLY A 1079 9.81 -22.20 -35.18
N THR A 1080 9.66 -22.41 -33.87
CA THR A 1080 8.36 -22.53 -33.18
C THR A 1080 7.47 -21.30 -33.42
N LEU A 1081 6.48 -21.43 -34.31
CA LEU A 1081 5.35 -20.51 -34.41
C LEU A 1081 4.45 -20.75 -33.20
N GLY A 1082 4.43 -19.79 -32.27
CA GLY A 1082 3.52 -19.79 -31.14
C GLY A 1082 2.07 -19.66 -31.60
N THR A 1083 1.19 -20.48 -31.04
CA THR A 1083 -0.26 -20.33 -31.18
C THR A 1083 -0.70 -19.04 -30.49
N ASP A 1084 -0.84 -17.97 -31.29
CA ASP A 1084 -1.82 -16.88 -31.21
C ASP A 1084 -1.21 -15.63 -31.88
N GLY A 1085 -1.77 -15.25 -33.03
CA GLY A 1085 -1.46 -13.99 -33.70
C GLY A 1085 -1.21 -14.16 -35.21
N GLU A 1086 -2.03 -13.50 -36.01
CA GLU A 1086 -1.89 -13.36 -37.45
C GLU A 1086 -0.44 -13.08 -37.88
N GLU A 1087 0.02 -13.80 -38.89
CA GLU A 1087 1.30 -13.55 -39.56
C GLU A 1087 1.40 -12.08 -40.00
N ARG A 1088 2.18 -11.28 -39.27
CA ARG A 1088 2.73 -10.06 -39.83
C ARG A 1088 4.02 -10.43 -40.54
N THR A 1089 3.97 -10.34 -41.86
CA THR A 1089 5.14 -10.34 -42.73
C THR A 1089 6.17 -9.34 -42.17
N SER A 1090 7.36 -9.84 -41.82
CA SER A 1090 8.45 -9.02 -41.30
C SER A 1090 8.94 -8.10 -42.42
N SER A 1091 8.43 -6.88 -42.44
CA SER A 1091 9.21 -5.77 -42.96
C SER A 1091 10.26 -5.43 -41.90
N THR A 1092 11.53 -5.64 -42.23
CA THR A 1092 12.67 -5.17 -41.45
C THR A 1092 12.72 -3.64 -41.52
N VAL A 1093 11.76 -2.97 -40.88
CA VAL A 1093 11.88 -1.55 -40.57
C VAL A 1093 12.86 -1.49 -39.41
N SER A 1094 14.04 -0.92 -39.63
CA SER A 1094 14.98 -0.53 -38.58
C SER A 1094 14.21 0.33 -37.56
N ARG A 1095 13.73 -0.29 -36.48
CA ARG A 1095 13.09 0.44 -35.40
C ARG A 1095 14.20 1.17 -34.65
N SER A 1096 14.12 2.49 -34.57
CA SER A 1096 15.01 3.30 -33.74
C SER A 1096 14.75 2.95 -32.28
N VAL A 1097 15.81 2.63 -31.52
CA VAL A 1097 15.70 2.43 -30.06
C VAL A 1097 15.18 3.73 -29.44
N PRO A 1098 14.17 3.68 -28.54
CA PRO A 1098 13.75 4.85 -27.79
C PRO A 1098 14.94 5.53 -27.09
N SER A 1099 15.09 6.83 -27.30
CA SER A 1099 16.16 7.60 -26.66
C SER A 1099 15.90 7.69 -25.16
N PHE A 1100 16.97 7.66 -24.35
CA PHE A 1100 16.86 7.83 -22.89
C PHE A 1100 16.15 9.14 -22.52
N ASN A 1101 16.39 10.21 -23.28
CA ASN A 1101 15.79 11.53 -23.06
C ASN A 1101 14.26 11.49 -23.18
N THR A 1102 13.71 10.67 -24.08
CA THR A 1102 12.25 10.48 -24.21
C THR A 1102 11.62 9.96 -22.92
N PHE A 1103 12.35 9.16 -22.14
CA PHE A 1103 11.88 8.66 -20.85
C PHE A 1103 11.95 9.72 -19.74
N ILE A 1104 13.04 10.49 -19.67
CA ILE A 1104 13.18 11.65 -18.78
C ILE A 1104 12.04 12.66 -19.01
N ASP A 1105 11.76 12.99 -20.26
CA ASP A 1105 10.71 13.93 -20.64
C ASP A 1105 9.32 13.43 -20.23
N CYS A 1106 9.04 12.14 -20.45
CA CYS A 1106 7.78 11.52 -20.04
C CYS A 1106 7.57 11.51 -18.51
N LEU A 1107 8.65 11.51 -17.74
CA LEU A 1107 8.61 11.58 -16.27
C LEU A 1107 8.64 13.02 -15.74
N GLY A 1108 8.75 14.02 -16.61
CA GLY A 1108 8.76 15.44 -16.23
C GLY A 1108 10.00 15.87 -15.45
N THR A 1109 11.07 15.06 -15.46
CA THR A 1109 12.22 15.25 -14.56
C THR A 1109 13.21 16.32 -15.01
N MET A 1110 13.16 16.79 -16.27
CA MET A 1110 13.99 17.91 -16.79
C MET A 1110 13.25 18.76 -17.85
N GLY A 1111 12.50 19.77 -17.42
CA GLY A 1111 11.83 20.71 -18.33
C GLY A 1111 12.72 21.85 -18.89
N THR A 1112 14.01 21.65 -19.17
CA THR A 1112 14.93 22.77 -19.51
C THR A 1112 15.87 22.62 -20.71
N LEU A 1113 15.87 21.52 -21.47
CA LEU A 1113 16.63 21.48 -22.74
C LEU A 1113 15.68 21.53 -23.95
N PRO A 1114 15.87 22.44 -24.92
CA PRO A 1114 15.04 22.50 -26.12
C PRO A 1114 15.16 21.19 -26.90
N LEU A 1115 14.00 20.64 -27.28
CA LEU A 1115 13.86 19.61 -28.32
C LEU A 1115 14.75 19.92 -29.52
N ILE A 1116 15.92 19.27 -29.62
CA ILE A 1116 16.53 19.04 -30.92
C ILE A 1116 15.68 17.96 -31.58
N ARG A 1117 14.60 18.38 -32.23
CA ARG A 1117 13.92 17.54 -33.23
C ARG A 1117 14.99 17.19 -34.26
N GLY A 1118 15.38 15.92 -34.29
CA GLY A 1118 16.43 15.42 -35.15
C GLY A 1118 16.26 15.91 -36.59
N ALA A 1119 17.20 16.72 -37.04
CA ALA A 1119 17.66 16.60 -38.42
C ALA A 1119 18.17 15.17 -38.58
N SER A 1120 17.77 14.52 -39.66
CA SER A 1120 18.26 13.21 -40.08
C SER A 1120 19.79 13.20 -40.06
N PHE A 1121 20.39 12.60 -39.03
CA PHE A 1121 21.80 12.24 -39.08
C PHE A 1121 21.93 11.11 -40.10
N ALA A 1122 22.53 11.43 -41.24
CA ALA A 1122 23.11 10.42 -42.13
C ALA A 1122 24.14 9.62 -41.33
N SER A 1123 24.18 8.30 -41.57
CA SER A 1123 25.19 7.40 -40.98
C SER A 1123 26.60 8.00 -41.12
N PRO A 1124 27.47 7.90 -40.10
CA PRO A 1124 28.84 8.37 -40.25
C PRO A 1124 29.57 7.52 -41.30
N ASP A 1125 30.19 8.20 -42.26
CA ASP A 1125 31.09 7.58 -43.23
C ASP A 1125 32.32 7.01 -42.51
N PHE A 1126 32.77 5.84 -42.97
CA PHE A 1126 33.98 5.19 -42.48
C PHE A 1126 35.20 6.13 -42.57
N PRO A 1127 36.19 6.03 -41.66
CA PRO A 1127 37.35 6.91 -41.68
C PRO A 1127 38.14 6.74 -42.99
N HIS A 1128 38.32 7.84 -43.73
CA HIS A 1128 39.21 7.91 -44.89
C HIS A 1128 40.51 8.63 -44.51
N THR A 1129 41.59 8.25 -45.18
CA THR A 1129 42.93 8.80 -44.96
C THR A 1129 43.01 10.23 -45.48
N LEU A 1130 43.45 11.18 -44.64
CA LEU A 1130 43.64 12.59 -45.03
C LEU A 1130 44.71 12.72 -46.12
N THR A 1131 44.41 13.45 -47.18
CA THR A 1131 45.34 13.77 -48.28
C THR A 1131 46.00 15.14 -48.09
N LEU A 1132 47.06 15.44 -48.85
CA LEU A 1132 47.76 16.73 -48.79
C LEU A 1132 46.89 17.92 -49.21
N GLU A 1133 45.86 17.68 -50.03
CA GLU A 1133 44.88 18.71 -50.39
C GLU A 1133 43.92 19.02 -49.22
N ASP A 1134 43.57 18.02 -48.40
CA ASP A 1134 42.71 18.20 -47.22
C ASP A 1134 43.39 19.01 -46.09
N LEU A 1135 44.72 19.09 -46.13
CA LEU A 1135 45.54 19.82 -45.15
C LEU A 1135 45.86 21.26 -45.57
N ALA A 1136 45.56 21.64 -46.82
CA ALA A 1136 45.95 22.95 -47.37
C ALA A 1136 45.17 24.13 -46.76
N ASP A 1137 43.99 23.86 -46.18
CA ASP A 1137 43.10 24.87 -45.61
C ASP A 1137 43.10 24.89 -44.07
N ILE A 1138 44.01 24.14 -43.42
CA ILE A 1138 44.14 24.11 -41.96
C ILE A 1138 45.21 25.12 -41.52
N GLU A 1139 44.83 26.09 -40.70
CA GLU A 1139 45.74 27.11 -40.18
C GLU A 1139 46.88 26.49 -39.33
N GLU A 1140 48.08 27.04 -39.46
CA GLU A 1140 49.29 26.52 -38.80
C GLU A 1140 49.14 26.59 -37.26
N GLY A 1141 48.95 25.43 -36.62
CA GLY A 1141 48.74 25.28 -35.18
C GLY A 1141 47.37 24.75 -34.75
N ALA A 1142 46.43 24.48 -35.68
CA ALA A 1142 45.16 23.85 -35.37
C ALA A 1142 45.28 22.31 -35.28
N ASP A 1143 44.52 21.69 -34.35
CA ASP A 1143 44.48 20.23 -34.15
C ASP A 1143 43.88 19.51 -35.37
N LEU A 1144 44.47 18.38 -35.76
CA LEU A 1144 43.97 17.58 -36.87
C LEU A 1144 42.67 16.85 -36.50
N PRO A 1145 41.66 16.80 -37.39
CA PRO A 1145 40.41 16.10 -37.13
C PRO A 1145 40.66 14.62 -36.81
N GLY A 1146 40.27 14.17 -35.62
CA GLY A 1146 40.38 12.78 -35.18
C GLY A 1146 41.63 12.43 -34.35
N VAL A 1147 42.48 13.41 -34.00
CA VAL A 1147 43.56 13.22 -33.02
C VAL A 1147 43.39 14.23 -31.89
N VAL A 1148 43.09 13.73 -30.68
CA VAL A 1148 43.11 14.56 -29.47
C VAL A 1148 44.49 14.41 -28.82
N THR A 1149 45.25 15.50 -28.77
CA THR A 1149 46.49 15.56 -28.00
C THR A 1149 46.17 16.06 -26.59
N LEU A 1150 46.10 15.09 -25.66
CA LEU A 1150 45.89 15.16 -24.19
C LEU A 1150 44.84 16.16 -23.65
#